data_AF-I0I4E3-F1
#
_entry.id   AF-I0I4E3-F1
#
_cell.length_a   1.000
_cell.length_b   1.000
_cell.length_c   1.000
_cell.angle_alpha   90.00
_cell.angle_beta   90.00
_cell.angle_gamma   90.00
#
_symmetry.space_group_name_H-M   'P 1'
#
loop_
_entity.id
_entity.type
_entity.pdbx_description
1 polymer ?
#
loop_
_entity_poly.entity_id
_entity_poly.type
_entity_poly.pdbx_seq_one_letter_code
_entity_poly.pdbx_strand_id
1 'polypeptide(L)'
;MLILAGFGVSALVLALPLRAAGDVLYAAPGGLTSGSCTSWATACTLSYALSIATSGDQIWVKKGVHKPDVTGLSNPRLATFSLKEGVAIYGGFAGTETSLGQRSWTSHPTILSGDIDNNDVVDANGATLTINGANVYHVVTANGVSNAAVLNGFTITGGQATDPDNSPDQGAGIYNINASPTLVNLLITGNTARYGGAGMYNQGTSSPSVFAVTFRRNDVMSYGGGVYNEDSSSPTLINVSFISNTATYGGGFFNGGGTLTLSLVQFQENRAGQGGAIFNDAGPIQLLNANFISNTAQYGGGIWTFEGGLTAVNSEFRNNQADGSGGAIYSRSSEIDITDSSFVNNSSNSYGGGGLYHSKFTRETVARLTNVTFEGNNGVGGHGGGMYVFQASAQLDKVRFVNNAAVAGGGMSSVFGKSIVLTDTVFIGNTASSWGGGMSTLLTERDMTLTNVLFSGNTSLQDGGGMRNENAAFRNAKFTLTNVTFSGNTAQNRGGALLNIAETITLTNVIIWGNTASINSGLHNDSSDLLIAHSDVQGCGGSGMWNSACGIDGGGNIDADPLFVDANGPDDLVGTLDDDLRLQTSSPAIDAGNNAAVPDGLSTDLDGNLRIQDGDGDNSAVVDMGAYEAEDVYPPTVISVTRGDANPTNAASVTFIVSFSEPVIGVDATDFTVTTTGVSGAAVSSVSGSGTTYIVTVSTGSGDGMLRLDIPTSALISDVVGNGLTGLPYQAGEAYTIDKTGPTVDLEQAAEQADPTNTTPISFTVVFNEPINAATFSASDVALDWSASGEITATVAEIAPFNGTVFRIAVSGMDRSGVITVSIPAGMIEDLIGNLNLASTSMDNTVTYWDPNSDSDGDGLNDWDEVQLGTNPNASDSDGDGMPDGWEVANGLNPNSNDASGDPDNDGLSNLQEYQHSTNPNASDSDGDGMPDGWEVANGLNPNSNDASGDPDNDGLSNLQEYQHGTNPNASDSDGDGMPDDWEVANGLNPNSNDASGDPDNDGLSNLQEYQHSTNPNASDSDGDGMPDGWEVANGLNPNSNDASGDPDNDGLSNLQEYQHSTNPNASDSDGDGMPDGWEVANGLNPNSNDASGDPDNDGLSNLQEYQHGTNPNASDSDGDGMPDGWEVANGLNPNSNDASGDPDNDGLSNLQEYQHGTNPNASDSDGDGMPDGWEVANGLNPTNPGDASEDSDGDGQSNLQEYLNGTDPNVSDSLTKLFLPLLQKSN
;
A
#
# COMPACT_ATOMS: atom_id res chain seq x y z
N MET A 1 44.12 35.05 66.77
CA MET A 1 43.10 36.10 66.94
C MET A 1 43.74 37.43 66.55
N LEU A 2 43.05 38.25 65.75
CA LEU A 2 43.46 39.57 65.21
C LEU A 2 44.59 39.63 64.13
N ILE A 3 44.20 40.17 62.95
CA ILE A 3 44.87 41.19 62.08
C ILE A 3 46.28 40.91 61.49
N LEU A 4 46.42 40.88 60.15
CA LEU A 4 47.03 41.98 59.35
C LEU A 4 46.97 41.82 57.81
N ALA A 5 46.76 42.95 57.13
CA ALA A 5 47.03 43.28 55.71
C ALA A 5 46.31 42.49 54.57
N GLY A 6 46.14 43.06 53.37
CA GLY A 6 46.32 44.45 52.94
C GLY A 6 46.93 44.61 51.53
N PHE A 7 46.18 45.24 50.61
CA PHE A 7 46.48 45.36 49.16
C PHE A 7 46.52 44.00 48.41
N GLY A 8 46.23 43.92 47.11
CA GLY A 8 45.79 44.96 46.17
C GLY A 8 46.53 44.87 44.84
N VAL A 9 46.03 44.04 43.92
CA VAL A 9 46.52 43.95 42.54
C VAL A 9 45.34 44.01 41.58
N SER A 10 45.25 45.09 40.80
CA SER A 10 44.30 45.17 39.69
C SER A 10 44.83 44.39 38.50
N ALA A 11 44.30 43.20 38.26
CA ALA A 11 44.25 42.65 36.91
C ALA A 11 43.03 43.27 36.21
N LEU A 12 43.27 44.05 35.16
CA LEU A 12 42.19 44.62 34.33
C LEU A 12 41.64 43.50 33.43
N VAL A 13 40.75 42.68 33.97
CA VAL A 13 39.92 41.80 33.14
C VAL A 13 39.04 42.70 32.27
N LEU A 14 39.25 42.69 30.95
CA LEU A 14 38.23 43.17 30.04
C LEU A 14 37.04 42.22 30.20
N ALA A 15 35.97 42.72 30.82
CA ALA A 15 34.67 42.08 30.69
C ALA A 15 34.25 42.22 29.23
N LEU A 16 34.51 41.18 28.43
CA LEU A 16 33.67 40.91 27.27
C LEU A 16 32.22 40.86 27.77
N PRO A 17 31.25 41.47 27.06
CA PRO A 17 29.86 41.33 27.44
C PRO A 17 29.51 39.84 27.43
N LEU A 18 28.76 39.40 28.45
CA LEU A 18 28.15 38.09 28.43
C LEU A 18 27.13 38.11 27.27
N ARG A 19 27.42 37.42 26.17
CA ARG A 19 26.49 37.28 25.05
C ARG A 19 25.25 36.53 25.52
N ALA A 20 24.11 36.86 24.94
CA ALA A 20 22.90 36.06 25.11
C ALA A 20 23.03 34.78 24.28
N ALA A 21 22.35 33.71 24.68
CA ALA A 21 22.09 32.60 23.76
C ALA A 21 21.15 33.09 22.65
N GLY A 22 21.40 32.70 21.39
CA GLY A 22 20.61 33.14 20.23
C GLY A 22 21.28 34.17 19.32
N ASP A 23 22.56 34.50 19.52
CA ASP A 23 23.28 35.47 18.68
C ASP A 23 23.71 34.86 17.33
N VAL A 24 23.67 35.65 16.25
CA VAL A 24 24.20 35.27 14.92
C VAL A 24 25.66 35.71 14.76
N LEU A 25 26.53 34.74 14.48
CA LEU A 25 27.93 34.91 14.10
C LEU A 25 28.10 34.76 12.58
N TYR A 26 29.06 35.48 12.02
CA TYR A 26 29.32 35.56 10.58
C TYR A 26 30.74 35.07 10.26
N ALA A 27 30.86 34.12 9.33
CA ALA A 27 32.13 33.52 8.91
C ALA A 27 32.39 33.68 7.40
N ALA A 28 33.64 33.82 7.01
CA ALA A 28 34.06 33.97 5.61
C ALA A 28 35.46 33.38 5.34
N PRO A 29 35.74 32.91 4.10
CA PRO A 29 37.08 32.49 3.70
C PRO A 29 38.10 33.63 3.91
N GLY A 30 39.18 33.35 4.63
CA GLY A 30 40.20 34.36 4.97
C GLY A 30 39.71 35.49 5.91
N GLY A 31 38.61 35.28 6.64
CA GLY A 31 38.07 36.23 7.62
C GLY A 31 38.99 36.46 8.84
N LEU A 32 38.52 37.27 9.78
CA LEU A 32 39.27 37.62 10.98
C LEU A 32 39.52 36.42 11.91
N THR A 33 40.75 36.27 12.39
CA THR A 33 41.13 35.29 13.43
C THR A 33 40.99 35.82 14.87
N SER A 34 40.43 37.03 15.03
CA SER A 34 40.01 37.60 16.31
C SER A 34 38.99 38.71 16.09
N GLY A 35 37.95 38.81 16.92
CA GLY A 35 36.90 39.82 16.77
C GLY A 35 35.59 39.45 17.47
N SER A 36 34.52 40.18 17.15
CA SER A 36 33.15 39.86 17.59
C SER A 36 32.42 38.92 16.62
N CYS A 37 32.82 38.88 15.34
CA CYS A 37 32.17 38.12 14.28
C CYS A 37 30.69 38.49 14.04
N THR A 38 30.21 39.64 14.51
CA THR A 38 28.78 40.04 14.54
C THR A 38 28.23 40.69 13.26
N SER A 39 28.93 40.61 12.12
CA SER A 39 28.43 41.09 10.81
C SER A 39 29.29 40.58 9.66
N TRP A 40 28.78 40.61 8.42
CA TRP A 40 29.58 40.33 7.21
C TRP A 40 30.84 41.20 7.09
N ALA A 41 30.80 42.46 7.55
CA ALA A 41 31.94 43.38 7.53
C ALA A 41 32.98 43.09 8.63
N THR A 42 32.63 42.28 9.63
CA THR A 42 33.50 41.83 10.73
C THR A 42 33.62 40.30 10.77
N ALA A 43 33.34 39.63 9.64
CA ALA A 43 33.27 38.18 9.55
C ALA A 43 34.62 37.52 9.87
N CYS A 44 34.54 36.40 10.58
CA CYS A 44 35.69 35.67 11.09
C CYS A 44 36.05 34.46 10.23
N THR A 45 37.17 33.79 10.50
CA THR A 45 37.34 32.40 10.03
C THR A 45 36.32 31.51 10.71
N LEU A 46 35.83 30.47 10.03
CA LEU A 46 34.84 29.54 10.62
C LEU A 46 35.37 28.87 11.90
N SER A 47 36.64 28.46 11.94
CA SER A 47 37.26 27.91 13.15
C SER A 47 37.29 28.92 14.31
N TYR A 48 37.50 30.22 14.06
CA TYR A 48 37.45 31.22 15.13
C TYR A 48 36.01 31.50 15.60
N ALA A 49 35.05 31.60 14.67
CA ALA A 49 33.63 31.73 15.01
C ALA A 49 33.16 30.54 15.86
N LEU A 50 33.48 29.32 15.44
CA LEU A 50 33.26 28.09 16.23
C LEU A 50 33.93 28.15 17.60
N SER A 51 35.16 28.67 17.71
CA SER A 51 35.85 28.75 19.01
C SER A 51 35.08 29.59 20.03
N ILE A 52 34.47 30.71 19.61
CA ILE A 52 33.72 31.63 20.49
C ILE A 52 32.21 31.34 20.60
N ALA A 53 31.66 30.48 19.75
CA ALA A 53 30.25 30.12 19.76
C ALA A 53 29.82 29.38 21.05
N THR A 54 28.59 29.64 21.48
CA THR A 54 27.93 29.01 22.64
C THR A 54 26.58 28.44 22.25
N SER A 55 26.07 27.47 23.02
CA SER A 55 24.75 26.86 22.79
C SER A 55 23.65 27.92 22.63
N GLY A 56 22.84 27.77 21.58
CA GLY A 56 21.88 28.75 21.06
C GLY A 56 22.42 29.64 19.93
N ASP A 57 23.73 29.75 19.72
CA ASP A 57 24.29 30.58 18.63
C ASP A 57 24.04 29.97 17.24
N GLN A 58 23.85 30.85 16.25
CA GLN A 58 23.94 30.49 14.84
C GLN A 58 25.26 30.97 14.24
N ILE A 59 25.82 30.24 13.27
CA ILE A 59 26.95 30.68 12.46
C ILE A 59 26.55 30.67 10.98
N TRP A 60 26.45 31.85 10.36
CA TRP A 60 26.17 32.01 8.93
C TRP A 60 27.50 32.12 8.16
N VAL A 61 27.67 31.27 7.15
CA VAL A 61 28.96 31.04 6.49
C VAL A 61 28.90 31.44 5.02
N LYS A 62 29.74 32.40 4.64
CA LYS A 62 29.88 32.92 3.27
C LYS A 62 30.51 31.87 2.35
N LYS A 63 30.02 31.82 1.10
CA LYS A 63 30.47 30.92 0.03
C LYS A 63 31.98 30.92 -0.26
N GLY A 64 32.45 29.81 -0.81
CA GLY A 64 33.86 29.51 -1.07
C GLY A 64 34.45 28.52 -0.07
N VAL A 65 35.77 28.30 -0.20
CA VAL A 65 36.49 27.25 0.54
C VAL A 65 36.99 27.74 1.91
N HIS A 66 36.59 27.03 2.96
CA HIS A 66 37.05 27.19 4.33
C HIS A 66 37.96 26.02 4.70
N LYS A 67 39.08 26.32 5.35
CA LYS A 67 40.08 25.34 5.80
C LYS A 67 40.25 25.45 7.32
N PRO A 68 40.41 24.34 8.07
CA PRO A 68 40.45 24.37 9.51
C PRO A 68 41.76 25.00 10.04
N ASP A 69 41.72 25.60 11.23
CA ASP A 69 42.89 26.29 11.78
C ASP A 69 43.98 25.32 12.26
N VAL A 70 45.11 25.31 11.56
CA VAL A 70 46.32 24.54 11.89
C VAL A 70 47.21 25.22 12.95
N THR A 71 46.87 26.44 13.38
CA THR A 71 47.74 27.29 14.20
C THR A 71 48.00 26.69 15.58
N GLY A 72 49.28 26.40 15.87
CA GLY A 72 49.74 25.90 17.17
C GLY A 72 49.64 24.38 17.34
N LEU A 73 49.15 23.64 16.34
CA LEU A 73 49.18 22.18 16.33
C LEU A 73 50.60 21.66 16.06
N SER A 74 50.97 20.55 16.70
CA SER A 74 52.23 19.83 16.45
C SER A 74 52.17 18.97 15.19
N ASN A 75 50.98 18.53 14.80
CA ASN A 75 50.66 17.90 13.52
C ASN A 75 49.50 18.68 12.88
N PRO A 76 49.70 19.42 11.78
CA PRO A 76 48.65 20.17 11.10
C PRO A 76 47.44 19.31 10.69
N ARG A 77 47.63 18.01 10.45
CA ARG A 77 46.57 17.09 10.04
C ARG A 77 45.49 16.88 11.12
N LEU A 78 45.74 17.29 12.37
CA LEU A 78 44.78 17.26 13.48
C LEU A 78 43.81 18.47 13.50
N ALA A 79 43.92 19.40 12.54
CA ALA A 79 42.98 20.51 12.41
C ALA A 79 41.62 19.99 11.90
N THR A 80 40.52 20.50 12.46
CA THR A 80 39.16 20.07 12.09
C THR A 80 38.12 21.15 12.42
N PHE A 81 36.93 21.06 11.83
CA PHE A 81 35.76 21.82 12.24
C PHE A 81 34.96 21.01 13.28
N SER A 82 35.24 21.23 14.57
CA SER A 82 34.49 20.59 15.64
C SER A 82 33.09 21.22 15.79
N LEU A 83 32.05 20.39 15.70
CA LEU A 83 30.69 20.77 16.07
C LEU A 83 30.60 21.05 17.59
N LYS A 84 29.55 21.77 17.99
CA LYS A 84 29.30 22.20 19.37
C LYS A 84 27.83 22.02 19.74
N GLU A 85 27.59 21.66 20.99
CA GLU A 85 26.25 21.43 21.53
C GLU A 85 25.34 22.65 21.40
N GLY A 86 24.20 22.47 20.74
CA GLY A 86 23.22 23.53 20.49
C GLY A 86 23.70 24.67 19.58
N VAL A 87 24.75 24.48 18.77
CA VAL A 87 25.21 25.48 17.79
C VAL A 87 24.77 25.07 16.39
N ALA A 88 24.09 25.96 15.69
CA ALA A 88 23.63 25.73 14.32
C ALA A 88 24.51 26.45 13.29
N ILE A 89 24.99 25.74 12.28
CA ILE A 89 25.95 26.22 11.30
C ILE A 89 25.29 26.14 9.91
N TYR A 90 25.21 27.27 9.20
CA TYR A 90 24.49 27.40 7.93
C TYR A 90 25.41 27.91 6.82
N GLY A 91 25.49 27.20 5.71
CA GLY A 91 26.11 27.63 4.46
C GLY A 91 25.08 28.16 3.45
N GLY A 92 25.57 28.66 2.32
CA GLY A 92 24.73 29.19 1.23
C GLY A 92 24.62 30.72 1.16
N PHE A 93 25.53 31.46 1.80
CA PHE A 93 25.47 32.93 1.84
C PHE A 93 26.43 33.57 0.81
N ALA A 94 25.93 34.51 0.00
CA ALA A 94 26.79 35.43 -0.77
C ALA A 94 27.54 36.40 0.14
N GLY A 95 27.09 36.59 1.39
CA GLY A 95 27.70 37.44 2.41
C GLY A 95 27.21 38.88 2.35
N THR A 96 25.90 39.03 2.12
CA THR A 96 25.12 40.29 2.05
C THR A 96 23.74 40.18 2.72
N GLU A 97 23.34 38.96 3.11
CA GLU A 97 22.03 38.58 3.63
C GLU A 97 21.78 39.10 5.04
N THR A 98 20.50 39.29 5.38
CA THR A 98 19.99 39.78 6.66
C THR A 98 19.07 38.81 7.39
N SER A 99 18.64 37.72 6.74
CA SER A 99 17.78 36.68 7.32
C SER A 99 18.17 35.30 6.79
N LEU A 100 17.92 34.25 7.58
CA LEU A 100 18.36 32.88 7.27
C LEU A 100 17.82 32.37 5.92
N GLY A 101 16.54 32.63 5.62
CA GLY A 101 15.87 32.25 4.36
C GLY A 101 16.32 33.03 3.11
N GLN A 102 17.31 33.92 3.19
CA GLN A 102 17.94 34.54 2.01
C GLN A 102 19.15 33.76 1.48
N ARG A 103 19.57 32.70 2.17
CA ARG A 103 20.65 31.80 1.70
C ARG A 103 20.16 30.95 0.52
N SER A 104 21.07 30.57 -0.36
CA SER A 104 20.87 29.51 -1.36
C SER A 104 22.13 28.66 -1.41
N TRP A 105 22.07 27.43 -0.89
CA TRP A 105 23.24 26.55 -0.77
C TRP A 105 23.73 26.03 -2.12
N THR A 106 22.83 25.91 -3.10
CA THR A 106 23.14 25.53 -4.49
C THR A 106 23.86 26.66 -5.25
N SER A 107 23.35 27.90 -5.22
CA SER A 107 23.99 29.02 -5.95
C SER A 107 25.20 29.61 -5.23
N HIS A 108 25.33 29.38 -3.92
CA HIS A 108 26.40 29.89 -3.07
C HIS A 108 27.16 28.77 -2.34
N PRO A 109 27.82 27.86 -3.08
CA PRO A 109 28.47 26.67 -2.52
C PRO A 109 29.50 27.05 -1.46
N THR A 110 29.39 26.40 -0.31
CA THR A 110 30.19 26.67 0.89
C THR A 110 30.92 25.39 1.28
N ILE A 111 32.25 25.39 1.15
CA ILE A 111 33.06 24.16 1.14
C ILE A 111 33.92 24.11 2.40
N LEU A 112 33.80 23.03 3.17
CA LEU A 112 34.72 22.65 4.23
C LEU A 112 35.75 21.69 3.62
N SER A 113 37.01 22.14 3.51
CA SER A 113 38.07 21.39 2.83
C SER A 113 39.16 20.95 3.79
N GLY A 114 39.53 19.66 3.70
CA GLY A 114 40.62 19.03 4.43
C GLY A 114 42.01 19.25 3.82
N ASP A 115 42.08 19.70 2.56
CA ASP A 115 43.32 20.18 1.94
C ASP A 115 43.84 21.41 2.70
N ILE A 116 45.02 21.31 3.29
CA ILE A 116 45.64 22.38 4.10
C ILE A 116 46.88 23.02 3.47
N ASP A 117 47.43 22.48 2.38
CA ASP A 117 48.62 23.03 1.70
C ASP A 117 48.37 23.54 0.26
N ASN A 118 47.17 23.34 -0.27
CA ASN A 118 46.63 23.79 -1.57
C ASN A 118 47.23 23.06 -2.77
N ASN A 119 47.28 21.72 -2.69
CA ASN A 119 47.88 20.86 -3.71
C ASN A 119 46.87 19.92 -4.44
N ASP A 120 45.64 19.78 -3.93
CA ASP A 120 44.62 18.85 -4.42
C ASP A 120 44.15 19.18 -5.83
N VAL A 121 43.67 18.18 -6.57
CA VAL A 121 42.86 18.41 -7.77
C VAL A 121 41.42 18.61 -7.32
N VAL A 122 40.83 19.75 -7.65
CA VAL A 122 39.46 20.13 -7.28
C VAL A 122 38.57 20.40 -8.50
N ASP A 123 37.26 20.35 -8.31
CA ASP A 123 36.25 20.76 -9.29
C ASP A 123 36.11 22.29 -9.39
N ALA A 124 35.14 22.76 -10.20
CA ALA A 124 34.88 24.19 -10.41
C ALA A 124 34.40 24.94 -9.15
N ASN A 125 33.86 24.24 -8.15
CA ASN A 125 33.39 24.80 -6.88
C ASN A 125 34.44 24.71 -5.76
N GLY A 126 35.44 23.83 -5.91
CA GLY A 126 36.51 23.59 -4.94
C GLY A 126 36.36 22.28 -4.16
N ALA A 127 35.55 21.33 -4.63
CA ALA A 127 35.47 19.99 -4.06
C ALA A 127 36.61 19.10 -4.56
N THR A 128 37.25 18.31 -3.68
CA THR A 128 38.38 17.45 -4.04
C THR A 128 37.94 16.30 -4.97
N LEU A 129 38.61 16.20 -6.11
CA LEU A 129 38.51 15.11 -7.08
C LEU A 129 39.67 14.11 -6.95
N THR A 130 40.83 14.55 -6.47
CA THR A 130 41.99 13.68 -6.18
C THR A 130 42.88 14.33 -5.12
N ILE A 131 43.12 13.61 -4.01
CA ILE A 131 43.98 14.07 -2.93
C ILE A 131 45.45 13.98 -3.35
N ASN A 132 46.21 15.05 -3.14
CA ASN A 132 47.66 15.08 -3.27
C ASN A 132 48.31 15.30 -1.88
N GLY A 133 49.52 14.77 -1.66
CA GLY A 133 50.24 15.03 -0.41
C GLY A 133 49.50 14.58 0.87
N ALA A 134 49.26 15.52 1.79
CA ALA A 134 48.84 15.23 3.17
C ALA A 134 47.79 16.22 3.72
N ASN A 135 46.53 15.80 3.75
CA ASN A 135 45.38 16.56 4.22
C ASN A 135 45.06 16.24 5.69
N VAL A 136 44.05 16.89 6.29
CA VAL A 136 43.58 16.58 7.66
C VAL A 136 42.98 15.17 7.77
N TYR A 137 42.99 14.60 8.98
CA TYR A 137 42.37 13.29 9.23
C TYR A 137 40.84 13.36 9.09
N HIS A 138 40.20 14.35 9.74
CA HIS A 138 38.75 14.53 9.77
C HIS A 138 38.41 15.98 9.42
N VAL A 139 37.61 16.23 8.38
CA VAL A 139 37.19 17.59 8.03
C VAL A 139 36.27 18.17 9.11
N VAL A 140 35.35 17.35 9.62
CA VAL A 140 34.38 17.68 10.69
C VAL A 140 34.45 16.62 11.79
N THR A 141 34.31 17.03 13.06
CA THR A 141 34.21 16.10 14.20
C THR A 141 33.04 16.46 15.12
N ALA A 142 32.32 15.45 15.62
CA ALA A 142 31.29 15.60 16.64
C ALA A 142 31.58 14.63 17.81
N ASN A 143 31.40 15.09 19.05
CA ASN A 143 31.71 14.30 20.25
C ASN A 143 30.77 14.70 21.39
N GLY A 144 29.88 13.78 21.80
CA GLY A 144 28.93 14.01 22.89
C GLY A 144 27.93 15.15 22.63
N VAL A 145 27.55 15.39 21.37
CA VAL A 145 26.54 16.41 20.99
C VAL A 145 25.21 15.78 20.59
N SER A 146 24.12 16.49 20.87
CA SER A 146 22.75 16.14 20.49
C SER A 146 22.39 16.62 19.08
N ASN A 147 21.16 16.35 18.67
CA ASN A 147 20.55 16.86 17.43
C ASN A 147 20.45 18.40 17.40
N ALA A 148 20.58 19.08 18.54
CA ALA A 148 20.66 20.54 18.60
C ALA A 148 21.97 21.10 18.00
N ALA A 149 23.00 20.27 17.77
CA ALA A 149 24.14 20.63 16.94
C ALA A 149 23.78 20.42 15.45
N VAL A 150 23.66 21.51 14.68
CA VAL A 150 23.18 21.47 13.28
C VAL A 150 24.27 21.89 12.31
N LEU A 151 24.43 21.16 11.20
CA LEU A 151 25.27 21.53 10.07
C LEU A 151 24.45 21.46 8.78
N ASN A 152 24.21 22.60 8.13
CA ASN A 152 23.26 22.71 7.03
C ASN A 152 23.81 23.49 5.81
N GLY A 153 23.85 22.88 4.62
CA GLY A 153 24.19 23.57 3.36
C GLY A 153 25.70 23.64 3.05
N PHE A 154 26.44 22.53 3.16
CA PHE A 154 27.89 22.48 2.98
C PHE A 154 28.38 21.33 2.10
N THR A 155 29.46 21.58 1.35
CA THR A 155 30.30 20.51 0.80
C THR A 155 31.39 20.15 1.81
N ILE A 156 31.66 18.86 2.06
CA ILE A 156 32.67 18.36 3.00
C ILE A 156 33.62 17.43 2.24
N THR A 157 34.90 17.79 2.14
CA THR A 157 35.78 17.23 1.10
C THR A 157 37.27 17.20 1.47
N GLY A 158 38.02 16.28 0.85
CA GLY A 158 39.48 16.21 0.97
C GLY A 158 39.99 15.68 2.32
N GLY A 159 39.15 15.07 3.16
CA GLY A 159 39.60 14.36 4.37
C GLY A 159 40.42 13.12 4.04
N GLN A 160 41.41 12.78 4.88
CA GLN A 160 42.43 11.77 4.58
C GLN A 160 42.83 10.93 5.82
N ALA A 161 41.92 10.11 6.33
CA ALA A 161 42.15 9.21 7.46
C ALA A 161 42.91 7.92 7.05
N THR A 162 44.16 8.05 6.58
CA THR A 162 44.90 6.96 5.89
C THR A 162 46.23 6.54 6.53
N ASP A 163 46.55 7.01 7.73
CA ASP A 163 47.89 6.98 8.31
C ASP A 163 48.21 5.62 8.99
N PRO A 164 49.25 4.88 8.57
CA PRO A 164 49.42 3.49 8.98
C PRO A 164 49.98 3.31 10.40
N ASP A 165 50.63 4.33 10.97
CA ASP A 165 51.45 4.21 12.19
C ASP A 165 50.75 4.78 13.44
N ASN A 166 49.49 4.36 13.66
CA ASN A 166 48.69 4.64 14.86
C ASN A 166 48.20 6.12 15.00
N SER A 167 47.64 6.65 13.91
CA SER A 167 46.79 7.86 13.86
C SER A 167 45.40 7.51 13.28
N PRO A 168 44.40 8.42 13.31
CA PRO A 168 43.03 8.07 12.95
C PRO A 168 42.88 7.52 11.52
N ASP A 169 42.20 6.39 11.40
CA ASP A 169 41.98 5.67 10.14
C ASP A 169 40.50 5.47 9.75
N GLN A 170 39.57 6.14 10.44
CA GLN A 170 38.13 6.20 10.13
C GLN A 170 37.64 7.65 9.97
N GLY A 171 36.44 7.85 9.40
CA GLY A 171 35.67 9.10 9.49
C GLY A 171 36.34 10.31 8.83
N ALA A 172 36.69 10.20 7.55
CA ALA A 172 37.55 11.20 6.91
C ALA A 172 36.83 12.54 6.61
N GLY A 173 35.58 12.49 6.15
CA GLY A 173 34.70 13.66 6.08
C GLY A 173 34.19 14.06 7.46
N ILE A 174 33.42 13.18 8.10
CA ILE A 174 32.81 13.38 9.44
C ILE A 174 33.18 12.22 10.38
N TYR A 175 33.57 12.54 11.62
CA TYR A 175 33.84 11.57 12.69
C TYR A 175 32.96 11.85 13.92
N ASN A 176 32.00 10.97 14.22
CA ASN A 176 31.01 11.10 15.31
C ASN A 176 31.30 10.12 16.46
N ILE A 177 31.42 10.63 17.70
CA ILE A 177 31.64 9.82 18.92
C ILE A 177 30.51 10.07 19.92
N ASN A 178 29.67 9.06 20.17
CA ASN A 178 28.46 9.18 21.01
C ASN A 178 27.70 10.48 20.71
N ALA A 179 27.52 10.78 19.42
CA ALA A 179 27.06 12.06 18.93
C ALA A 179 25.96 11.87 17.89
N SER A 180 24.91 12.68 18.01
CA SER A 180 23.71 12.59 17.19
C SER A 180 23.37 13.94 16.52
N PRO A 181 24.31 14.62 15.84
CA PRO A 181 24.05 15.91 15.21
C PRO A 181 23.01 15.82 14.08
N THR A 182 22.40 16.96 13.76
CA THR A 182 21.49 17.11 12.61
C THR A 182 22.26 17.58 11.39
N LEU A 183 22.30 16.77 10.34
CA LEU A 183 23.13 16.94 9.15
C LEU A 183 22.23 17.09 7.92
N VAL A 184 22.24 18.28 7.30
CA VAL A 184 21.20 18.67 6.32
C VAL A 184 21.78 19.33 5.07
N ASN A 185 21.26 19.05 3.87
CA ASN A 185 21.71 19.71 2.62
C ASN A 185 23.26 19.62 2.45
N LEU A 186 23.83 18.42 2.59
CA LEU A 186 25.29 18.22 2.59
C LEU A 186 25.77 17.43 1.38
N LEU A 187 26.90 17.82 0.80
CA LEU A 187 27.63 17.03 -0.19
C LEU A 187 28.96 16.54 0.42
N ILE A 188 28.99 15.29 0.86
CA ILE A 188 30.15 14.67 1.49
C ILE A 188 30.89 13.89 0.41
N THR A 189 31.98 14.46 -0.13
CA THR A 189 32.57 13.99 -1.40
C THR A 189 34.09 14.03 -1.45
N GLY A 190 34.71 13.04 -2.07
CA GLY A 190 36.16 13.04 -2.31
C GLY A 190 37.01 12.93 -1.05
N ASN A 191 36.53 12.18 -0.05
CA ASN A 191 37.25 11.87 1.18
C ASN A 191 37.81 10.44 1.11
N THR A 192 38.94 10.18 1.77
CA THR A 192 39.60 8.86 1.76
C THR A 192 39.94 8.41 3.18
N ALA A 193 39.56 7.19 3.54
CA ALA A 193 39.93 6.54 4.80
C ALA A 193 40.68 5.22 4.55
N ARG A 194 41.29 4.65 5.59
CA ARG A 194 41.95 3.35 5.51
C ARG A 194 41.12 2.22 6.11
N TYR A 195 40.43 2.45 7.22
CA TYR A 195 39.65 1.42 7.91
C TYR A 195 38.15 1.54 7.63
N GLY A 196 37.52 2.69 7.90
CA GLY A 196 36.10 2.82 7.58
C GLY A 196 35.49 4.22 7.57
N GLY A 197 34.33 4.37 6.91
CA GLY A 197 33.54 5.59 6.91
C GLY A 197 34.27 6.77 6.29
N ALA A 198 34.66 6.67 5.02
CA ALA A 198 35.41 7.75 4.38
C ALA A 198 34.58 9.04 4.27
N GLY A 199 33.28 8.94 3.96
CA GLY A 199 32.36 10.06 4.11
C GLY A 199 32.05 10.39 5.57
N MET A 200 31.46 9.45 6.32
CA MET A 200 31.13 9.59 7.75
C MET A 200 31.35 8.28 8.52
N TYR A 201 31.76 8.40 9.79
CA TYR A 201 31.86 7.29 10.73
C TYR A 201 31.14 7.60 12.04
N ASN A 202 30.34 6.63 12.52
CA ASN A 202 29.53 6.70 13.73
C ASN A 202 30.01 5.64 14.74
N GLN A 203 30.42 6.08 15.92
CA GLN A 203 30.96 5.21 16.98
C GLN A 203 30.13 5.26 18.28
N GLY A 204 30.03 4.11 18.97
CA GLY A 204 29.35 3.97 20.26
C GLY A 204 27.83 4.00 20.15
N THR A 205 27.21 5.08 20.61
CA THR A 205 25.75 5.31 20.52
C THR A 205 25.44 6.54 19.65
N SER A 206 26.08 6.65 18.49
CA SER A 206 25.92 7.81 17.60
C SER A 206 24.72 7.62 16.67
N SER A 207 23.72 8.49 16.79
CA SER A 207 22.49 8.43 15.98
C SER A 207 22.21 9.78 15.32
N PRO A 208 23.08 10.25 14.39
CA PRO A 208 22.82 11.48 13.65
C PRO A 208 21.54 11.36 12.81
N SER A 209 20.81 12.47 12.72
CA SER A 209 19.74 12.66 11.75
C SER A 209 20.37 13.21 10.46
N VAL A 210 20.07 12.58 9.32
CA VAL A 210 20.69 12.86 8.03
C VAL A 210 19.59 13.09 7.00
N PHE A 211 19.45 14.33 6.50
CA PHE A 211 18.36 14.73 5.59
C PHE A 211 18.87 15.52 4.38
N ALA A 212 18.44 15.18 3.17
CA ALA A 212 18.92 15.80 1.92
C ALA A 212 20.47 15.79 1.83
N VAL A 213 21.08 14.61 1.89
CA VAL A 213 22.55 14.45 1.92
C VAL A 213 23.05 13.53 0.81
N THR A 214 24.08 13.96 0.10
CA THR A 214 24.77 13.16 -0.92
C THR A 214 26.15 12.73 -0.42
N PHE A 215 26.37 11.43 -0.26
CA PHE A 215 27.69 10.81 -0.09
C PHE A 215 28.22 10.40 -1.47
N ARG A 216 29.24 11.08 -2.00
CA ARG A 216 29.72 10.86 -3.37
C ARG A 216 31.21 10.59 -3.49
N ARG A 217 31.61 9.51 -4.17
CA ARG A 217 33.03 9.21 -4.50
C ARG A 217 33.95 9.26 -3.28
N ASN A 218 33.50 8.71 -2.14
CA ASN A 218 34.34 8.48 -0.97
C ASN A 218 34.95 7.07 -1.06
N ASP A 219 36.22 6.92 -0.65
CA ASP A 219 37.03 5.72 -0.89
C ASP A 219 37.63 5.16 0.41
N VAL A 220 37.51 3.86 0.64
CA VAL A 220 38.06 3.19 1.83
C VAL A 220 38.57 1.78 1.55
N MET A 221 39.64 1.37 2.21
CA MET A 221 40.18 0.01 2.00
C MET A 221 39.34 -1.10 2.63
N SER A 222 38.45 -0.82 3.58
CA SER A 222 37.67 -1.85 4.29
C SER A 222 36.17 -1.55 4.38
N TYR A 223 35.69 -0.74 5.33
CA TYR A 223 34.26 -0.74 5.73
C TYR A 223 33.56 0.60 5.44
N GLY A 224 32.48 0.61 4.64
CA GLY A 224 31.62 1.80 4.51
C GLY A 224 32.29 2.97 3.78
N GLY A 225 32.22 3.00 2.44
CA GLY A 225 32.82 4.09 1.65
C GLY A 225 32.13 5.43 1.95
N GLY A 226 30.81 5.48 1.82
CA GLY A 226 29.98 6.60 2.29
C GLY A 226 29.93 6.67 3.82
N VAL A 227 29.27 5.70 4.47
CA VAL A 227 29.09 5.65 5.93
C VAL A 227 29.57 4.32 6.53
N TYR A 228 30.26 4.37 7.67
CA TYR A 228 30.49 3.22 8.55
C TYR A 228 29.83 3.44 9.91
N ASN A 229 28.97 2.50 10.29
CA ASN A 229 28.21 2.51 11.53
C ASN A 229 28.68 1.39 12.48
N GLU A 230 29.24 1.75 13.64
CA GLU A 230 29.85 0.84 14.62
C GLU A 230 29.08 0.81 15.97
N ASP A 231 29.26 -0.28 16.73
CA ASP A 231 28.64 -0.58 18.01
C ASP A 231 27.10 -0.65 17.95
N SER A 232 26.40 0.30 18.60
CA SER A 232 24.93 0.39 18.64
C SER A 232 24.43 1.73 18.08
N SER A 233 25.31 2.44 17.39
CA SER A 233 24.99 3.62 16.58
C SER A 233 23.85 3.27 15.62
N SER A 234 22.83 4.12 15.52
CA SER A 234 21.62 3.86 14.73
C SER A 234 21.15 5.16 14.07
N PRO A 235 21.71 5.55 12.93
CA PRO A 235 21.41 6.80 12.24
C PRO A 235 20.12 6.69 11.40
N THR A 236 19.37 7.78 11.34
CA THR A 236 18.17 7.89 10.48
C THR A 236 18.53 8.68 9.22
N LEU A 237 18.29 8.12 8.05
CA LEU A 237 18.59 8.73 6.75
C LEU A 237 17.28 8.88 5.96
N ILE A 238 16.96 10.12 5.57
CA ILE A 238 15.77 10.48 4.78
C ILE A 238 16.23 11.36 3.61
N ASN A 239 15.85 11.06 2.37
CA ASN A 239 16.35 11.78 1.17
C ASN A 239 17.90 11.79 1.15
N VAL A 240 18.51 10.60 0.99
CA VAL A 240 19.98 10.43 1.05
C VAL A 240 20.50 9.60 -0.13
N SER A 241 21.42 10.18 -0.89
CA SER A 241 22.01 9.57 -2.09
C SER A 241 23.48 9.16 -1.87
N PHE A 242 23.79 7.90 -2.15
CA PHE A 242 25.13 7.32 -2.15
C PHE A 242 25.57 7.07 -3.58
N ILE A 243 26.52 7.84 -4.10
CA ILE A 243 26.89 7.85 -5.53
C ILE A 243 28.37 7.52 -5.73
N SER A 244 28.65 6.42 -6.43
CA SER A 244 29.99 5.93 -6.83
C SER A 244 31.00 5.80 -5.66
N ASN A 245 30.57 5.46 -4.44
CA ASN A 245 31.47 5.24 -3.29
C ASN A 245 32.11 3.84 -3.36
N THR A 246 33.32 3.66 -2.79
CA THR A 246 34.09 2.41 -2.91
C THR A 246 34.59 1.90 -1.54
N ALA A 247 34.44 0.59 -1.29
CA ALA A 247 34.89 -0.10 -0.08
C ALA A 247 35.33 -1.56 -0.37
N THR A 248 35.69 -2.34 0.66
CA THR A 248 35.67 -3.81 0.59
C THR A 248 34.33 -4.38 1.06
N TYR A 249 33.70 -3.75 2.05
CA TYR A 249 32.39 -4.12 2.61
C TYR A 249 31.53 -2.87 2.70
N GLY A 250 30.40 -2.81 1.99
CA GLY A 250 29.50 -1.65 2.02
C GLY A 250 30.08 -0.46 1.26
N GLY A 251 29.94 -0.43 -0.07
CA GLY A 251 30.47 0.68 -0.88
C GLY A 251 29.82 2.00 -0.49
N GLY A 252 28.48 2.03 -0.42
CA GLY A 252 27.73 3.14 0.17
C GLY A 252 27.75 3.10 1.70
N PHE A 253 27.32 2.01 2.32
CA PHE A 253 27.06 1.91 3.76
C PHE A 253 27.54 0.58 4.36
N PHE A 254 28.23 0.62 5.50
CA PHE A 254 28.45 -0.55 6.37
C PHE A 254 27.71 -0.40 7.70
N ASN A 255 26.88 -1.38 8.07
CA ASN A 255 26.23 -1.48 9.36
C ASN A 255 26.76 -2.66 10.19
N GLY A 256 27.18 -2.38 11.42
CA GLY A 256 27.76 -3.36 12.34
C GLY A 256 26.83 -3.88 13.45
N GLY A 257 25.59 -3.38 13.59
CA GLY A 257 24.69 -3.89 14.63
C GLY A 257 23.44 -3.09 14.98
N GLY A 258 23.42 -1.77 14.73
CA GLY A 258 22.24 -0.92 15.00
C GLY A 258 21.08 -1.18 14.04
N THR A 259 19.89 -0.71 14.39
CA THR A 259 18.78 -0.63 13.42
C THR A 259 19.10 0.43 12.38
N LEU A 260 18.89 0.12 11.10
CA LEU A 260 19.14 1.02 9.99
C LEU A 260 17.84 1.31 9.24
N THR A 261 17.19 2.43 9.58
CA THR A 261 15.95 2.90 8.95
C THR A 261 16.30 3.93 7.88
N LEU A 262 15.90 3.64 6.63
CA LEU A 262 16.22 4.40 5.44
C LEU A 262 14.92 4.70 4.66
N SER A 263 14.62 5.97 4.42
CA SER A 263 13.50 6.40 3.56
C SER A 263 13.98 7.33 2.44
N LEU A 264 13.39 7.24 1.25
CA LEU A 264 13.76 8.05 0.08
C LEU A 264 15.28 7.99 -0.20
N VAL A 265 15.87 6.79 -0.17
CA VAL A 265 17.33 6.62 -0.30
C VAL A 265 17.72 6.08 -1.67
N GLN A 266 18.78 6.64 -2.23
CA GLN A 266 19.35 6.19 -3.49
C GLN A 266 20.75 5.62 -3.27
N PHE A 267 21.03 4.44 -3.79
CA PHE A 267 22.38 3.88 -3.90
C PHE A 267 22.69 3.65 -5.37
N GLN A 268 23.57 4.49 -5.93
CA GLN A 268 23.94 4.47 -7.35
C GLN A 268 25.44 4.20 -7.55
N GLU A 269 25.79 3.27 -8.45
CA GLU A 269 27.19 2.95 -8.85
C GLU A 269 28.16 2.55 -7.71
N ASN A 270 27.70 2.27 -6.50
CA ASN A 270 28.60 1.98 -5.39
C ASN A 270 29.28 0.61 -5.57
N ARG A 271 30.51 0.50 -5.08
CA ARG A 271 31.37 -0.68 -5.32
C ARG A 271 31.94 -1.26 -4.04
N ALA A 272 31.83 -2.58 -3.90
CA ALA A 272 32.42 -3.32 -2.79
C ALA A 272 33.05 -4.65 -3.23
N GLY A 273 33.64 -5.38 -2.28
CA GLY A 273 33.75 -6.83 -2.33
C GLY A 273 32.45 -7.51 -1.90
N GLN A 274 31.77 -6.99 -0.87
CA GLN A 274 30.47 -7.50 -0.41
C GLN A 274 29.54 -6.33 -0.07
N GLY A 275 28.30 -6.36 -0.57
CA GLY A 275 27.34 -5.25 -0.40
C GLY A 275 27.80 -4.01 -1.15
N GLY A 276 27.61 -3.96 -2.47
CA GLY A 276 28.08 -2.84 -3.30
C GLY A 276 27.46 -1.53 -2.84
N ALA A 277 26.16 -1.51 -2.56
CA ALA A 277 25.49 -0.47 -1.80
C ALA A 277 25.67 -0.64 -0.29
N ILE A 278 25.07 -1.68 0.31
CA ILE A 278 24.98 -1.88 1.76
C ILE A 278 25.58 -3.23 2.17
N PHE A 279 26.44 -3.23 3.18
CA PHE A 279 26.83 -4.43 3.93
C PHE A 279 26.30 -4.35 5.37
N ASN A 280 25.62 -5.41 5.82
CA ASN A 280 24.99 -5.48 7.13
C ASN A 280 25.42 -6.75 7.88
N ASP A 281 26.27 -6.60 8.89
CA ASP A 281 26.82 -7.71 9.69
C ASP A 281 25.86 -8.17 10.81
N ALA A 282 25.05 -7.24 11.31
CA ALA A 282 23.97 -7.45 12.28
C ALA A 282 23.05 -6.22 12.32
N GLY A 283 21.87 -6.37 12.93
CA GLY A 283 20.85 -5.32 13.06
C GLY A 283 19.86 -5.31 11.89
N PRO A 284 18.57 -5.01 12.12
CA PRO A 284 17.57 -4.98 11.06
C PRO A 284 17.75 -3.75 10.16
N ILE A 285 17.63 -3.96 8.85
CA ILE A 285 17.45 -2.89 7.87
C ILE A 285 15.96 -2.72 7.62
N GLN A 286 15.49 -1.47 7.59
CA GLN A 286 14.17 -1.08 7.10
C GLN A 286 14.35 -0.13 5.92
N LEU A 287 13.81 -0.49 4.76
CA LEU A 287 13.80 0.31 3.55
C LEU A 287 12.38 0.73 3.20
N LEU A 288 12.19 2.01 2.90
CA LEU A 288 11.00 2.58 2.28
C LEU A 288 11.44 3.48 1.12
N ASN A 289 10.76 3.40 -0.02
CA ASN A 289 11.01 4.25 -1.19
C ASN A 289 12.52 4.27 -1.57
N ALA A 290 13.13 3.09 -1.71
CA ALA A 290 14.59 2.92 -1.73
C ALA A 290 15.13 2.31 -3.04
N ASN A 291 15.99 3.06 -3.73
CA ASN A 291 16.42 2.77 -5.10
C ASN A 291 17.90 2.37 -5.20
N PHE A 292 18.15 1.11 -5.58
CA PHE A 292 19.47 0.51 -5.71
C PHE A 292 19.80 0.31 -7.20
N ILE A 293 20.62 1.21 -7.76
CA ILE A 293 20.88 1.31 -9.19
C ILE A 293 22.35 1.02 -9.52
N SER A 294 22.61 0.00 -10.35
CA SER A 294 23.93 -0.29 -10.93
C SER A 294 25.09 -0.49 -9.92
N ASN A 295 24.80 -0.95 -8.69
CA ASN A 295 25.83 -1.21 -7.68
C ASN A 295 26.54 -2.54 -7.95
N THR A 296 27.82 -2.65 -7.55
CA THR A 296 28.70 -3.76 -7.95
C THR A 296 29.45 -4.40 -6.77
N ALA A 297 29.44 -5.74 -6.70
CA ALA A 297 30.13 -6.50 -5.65
C ALA A 297 30.62 -7.89 -6.12
N GLN A 298 31.24 -8.64 -5.22
CA GLN A 298 31.38 -10.10 -5.36
C GLN A 298 30.14 -10.83 -4.85
N TYR A 299 29.48 -10.33 -3.79
CA TYR A 299 28.24 -10.88 -3.25
C TYR A 299 27.33 -9.75 -2.78
N GLY A 300 26.06 -9.73 -3.22
CA GLY A 300 25.14 -8.63 -2.93
C GLY A 300 25.57 -7.38 -3.68
N GLY A 301 25.26 -7.29 -4.99
CA GLY A 301 25.62 -6.12 -5.80
C GLY A 301 25.00 -4.84 -5.23
N GLY A 302 23.72 -4.89 -4.87
CA GLY A 302 23.11 -3.95 -3.93
C GLY A 302 23.46 -4.28 -2.47
N ILE A 303 22.73 -5.21 -1.87
CA ILE A 303 22.76 -5.47 -0.41
C ILE A 303 23.38 -6.84 -0.10
N TRP A 304 24.25 -6.86 0.92
CA TRP A 304 24.66 -8.08 1.63
C TRP A 304 24.16 -8.00 3.08
N THR A 305 23.46 -9.02 3.58
CA THR A 305 22.94 -9.06 4.95
C THR A 305 23.16 -10.41 5.64
N PHE A 306 23.61 -10.38 6.90
CA PHE A 306 23.78 -11.53 7.77
C PHE A 306 23.08 -11.32 9.13
N GLU A 307 22.25 -12.30 9.51
CA GLU A 307 21.46 -12.40 10.75
C GLU A 307 20.56 -11.22 11.18
N GLY A 308 20.74 -10.00 10.68
CA GLY A 308 19.99 -8.82 11.11
C GLY A 308 18.52 -8.77 10.69
N GLY A 309 18.19 -9.37 9.55
CA GLY A 309 16.91 -9.16 8.86
C GLY A 309 16.99 -8.02 7.82
N LEU A 310 16.05 -8.01 6.87
CA LEU A 310 15.81 -6.90 5.95
C LEU A 310 14.30 -6.85 5.66
N THR A 311 13.71 -5.69 5.95
CA THR A 311 12.37 -5.31 5.49
C THR A 311 12.51 -4.27 4.39
N ALA A 312 11.78 -4.42 3.28
CA ALA A 312 11.74 -3.43 2.21
C ALA A 312 10.32 -3.25 1.64
N VAL A 313 9.88 -2.01 1.48
CA VAL A 313 8.59 -1.62 0.92
C VAL A 313 8.83 -0.60 -0.19
N ASN A 314 8.06 -0.66 -1.28
CA ASN A 314 8.14 0.27 -2.42
C ASN A 314 9.59 0.55 -2.86
N SER A 315 10.38 -0.50 -3.13
CA SER A 315 11.83 -0.39 -3.32
C SER A 315 12.29 -1.04 -4.62
N GLU A 316 13.10 -0.33 -5.40
CA GLU A 316 13.68 -0.85 -6.65
C GLU A 316 15.12 -1.34 -6.47
N PHE A 317 15.40 -2.50 -7.07
CA PHE A 317 16.75 -2.98 -7.34
C PHE A 317 16.95 -3.12 -8.86
N ARG A 318 17.62 -2.15 -9.50
CA ARG A 318 17.86 -2.10 -10.96
C ARG A 318 19.33 -2.26 -11.33
N ASN A 319 19.64 -3.11 -12.31
CA ASN A 319 20.97 -3.29 -12.93
C ASN A 319 22.14 -3.67 -11.98
N ASN A 320 21.89 -4.12 -10.75
CA ASN A 320 22.96 -4.44 -9.80
C ASN A 320 23.69 -5.74 -10.20
N GLN A 321 25.00 -5.84 -9.90
CA GLN A 321 25.85 -6.94 -10.35
C GLN A 321 26.71 -7.55 -9.23
N ALA A 322 26.71 -8.90 -9.17
CA ALA A 322 27.57 -9.67 -8.28
C ALA A 322 28.43 -10.69 -9.04
N ASP A 323 29.76 -10.66 -8.89
CA ASP A 323 30.64 -11.67 -9.50
C ASP A 323 30.39 -13.10 -8.97
N GLY A 324 29.76 -13.24 -7.81
CA GLY A 324 29.39 -14.49 -7.15
C GLY A 324 27.90 -14.82 -7.23
N SER A 325 27.11 -14.23 -6.33
CA SER A 325 25.69 -14.49 -6.09
C SER A 325 24.97 -13.28 -5.48
N GLY A 326 23.66 -13.19 -5.69
CA GLY A 326 22.84 -12.09 -5.22
C GLY A 326 23.17 -10.81 -5.96
N GLY A 327 22.74 -10.69 -7.22
CA GLY A 327 23.03 -9.51 -8.04
C GLY A 327 22.44 -8.24 -7.43
N ALA A 328 21.16 -8.29 -7.00
CA ALA A 328 20.61 -7.29 -6.09
C ALA A 328 20.97 -7.60 -4.63
N ILE A 329 20.47 -8.72 -4.09
CA ILE A 329 20.52 -9.03 -2.65
C ILE A 329 21.17 -10.39 -2.39
N TYR A 330 22.11 -10.42 -1.45
CA TYR A 330 22.65 -11.65 -0.85
C TYR A 330 22.29 -11.72 0.64
N SER A 331 21.39 -12.64 0.99
CA SER A 331 20.93 -12.89 2.35
C SER A 331 21.45 -14.21 2.91
N ARG A 332 21.87 -14.18 4.18
CA ARG A 332 22.41 -15.35 4.89
C ARG A 332 22.00 -15.36 6.36
N SER A 333 21.13 -16.29 6.74
CA SER A 333 20.51 -16.38 8.07
C SER A 333 19.72 -15.13 8.52
N SER A 334 19.39 -14.22 7.61
CA SER A 334 18.42 -13.13 7.82
C SER A 334 17.04 -13.59 7.35
N GLU A 335 15.98 -13.24 8.10
CA GLU A 335 14.64 -13.15 7.49
C GLU A 335 14.68 -12.06 6.41
N ILE A 336 13.88 -12.24 5.35
CA ILE A 336 13.72 -11.27 4.27
C ILE A 336 12.23 -11.08 4.07
N ASP A 337 11.74 -9.87 4.26
CA ASP A 337 10.32 -9.52 4.17
C ASP A 337 10.18 -8.32 3.22
N ILE A 338 9.64 -8.52 2.02
CA ILE A 338 9.64 -7.50 0.96
C ILE A 338 8.24 -7.36 0.36
N THR A 339 7.75 -6.13 0.26
CA THR A 339 6.42 -5.79 -0.29
C THR A 339 6.55 -4.76 -1.41
N ASP A 340 5.68 -4.82 -2.42
CA ASP A 340 5.48 -3.78 -3.44
C ASP A 340 6.77 -3.33 -4.15
N SER A 341 7.66 -4.27 -4.45
CA SER A 341 9.06 -3.97 -4.81
C SER A 341 9.50 -4.64 -6.12
N SER A 342 10.50 -4.05 -6.80
CA SER A 342 10.97 -4.50 -8.11
C SER A 342 12.44 -4.93 -8.11
N PHE A 343 12.73 -5.96 -8.91
CA PHE A 343 14.07 -6.47 -9.18
C PHE A 343 14.25 -6.56 -10.69
N VAL A 344 14.91 -5.55 -11.28
CA VAL A 344 15.00 -5.37 -12.73
C VAL A 344 16.45 -5.54 -13.23
N ASN A 345 16.67 -6.47 -14.16
CA ASN A 345 17.94 -6.65 -14.88
C ASN A 345 19.19 -6.89 -14.00
N ASN A 346 19.04 -7.40 -12.78
CA ASN A 346 20.17 -7.69 -11.90
C ASN A 346 20.91 -8.97 -12.31
N SER A 347 22.22 -9.03 -12.11
CA SER A 347 23.08 -10.11 -12.63
C SER A 347 23.99 -10.74 -11.58
N SER A 348 24.16 -12.06 -11.64
CA SER A 348 25.17 -12.78 -10.87
C SER A 348 25.98 -13.75 -11.73
N ASN A 349 27.30 -13.80 -11.54
CA ASN A 349 28.23 -14.44 -12.49
C ASN A 349 28.76 -15.85 -12.12
N SER A 350 28.42 -16.41 -10.95
CA SER A 350 28.96 -17.73 -10.51
C SER A 350 27.94 -18.76 -10.01
N TYR A 351 27.16 -18.46 -8.96
CA TYR A 351 26.33 -19.48 -8.28
C TYR A 351 24.82 -19.19 -8.32
N GLY A 352 24.42 -17.99 -8.78
CA GLY A 352 23.03 -17.63 -9.05
C GLY A 352 22.32 -16.86 -7.94
N GLY A 353 21.03 -16.60 -8.14
CA GLY A 353 20.30 -15.50 -7.52
C GLY A 353 20.66 -14.19 -8.22
N GLY A 354 20.19 -13.98 -9.46
CA GLY A 354 20.42 -12.74 -10.22
C GLY A 354 19.78 -11.54 -9.53
N GLY A 355 18.50 -11.63 -9.16
CA GLY A 355 17.88 -10.73 -8.19
C GLY A 355 18.32 -11.08 -6.76
N LEU A 356 17.60 -12.03 -6.15
CA LEU A 356 17.75 -12.40 -4.74
C LEU A 356 18.41 -13.78 -4.55
N TYR A 357 19.46 -13.82 -3.73
CA TYR A 357 20.00 -15.06 -3.15
C TYR A 357 19.64 -15.11 -1.65
N HIS A 358 18.84 -16.09 -1.22
CA HIS A 358 18.46 -16.28 0.18
C HIS A 358 18.96 -17.63 0.71
N SER A 359 19.68 -17.62 1.83
CA SER A 359 20.37 -18.82 2.32
C SER A 359 20.38 -19.01 3.83
N LYS A 360 20.35 -20.28 4.25
CA LYS A 360 20.61 -20.70 5.63
C LYS A 360 22.12 -20.83 5.90
N PHE A 361 22.56 -20.42 7.09
CA PHE A 361 23.87 -20.83 7.61
C PHE A 361 23.87 -21.28 9.07
N THR A 362 23.16 -20.57 9.96
CA THR A 362 23.15 -20.79 11.42
C THR A 362 21.78 -21.24 11.91
N ARG A 363 20.73 -20.49 11.56
CA ARG A 363 19.32 -20.80 11.85
C ARG A 363 18.52 -21.09 10.58
N GLU A 364 17.32 -21.62 10.76
CA GLU A 364 16.32 -21.67 9.69
C GLU A 364 15.72 -20.27 9.48
N THR A 365 15.45 -19.93 8.22
CA THR A 365 14.95 -18.61 7.81
C THR A 365 13.99 -18.70 6.64
N VAL A 366 13.19 -17.64 6.47
CA VAL A 366 12.23 -17.49 5.38
C VAL A 366 12.51 -16.21 4.58
N ALA A 367 12.26 -16.26 3.27
CA ALA A 367 11.95 -15.08 2.46
C ALA A 367 10.43 -15.00 2.24
N ARG A 368 9.80 -13.92 2.71
CA ARG A 368 8.40 -13.57 2.45
C ARG A 368 8.39 -12.42 1.45
N LEU A 369 7.78 -12.63 0.29
CA LEU A 369 7.66 -11.58 -0.73
C LEU A 369 6.19 -11.47 -1.11
N THR A 370 5.63 -10.26 -1.05
CA THR A 370 4.22 -9.96 -1.39
C THR A 370 4.19 -8.85 -2.44
N ASN A 371 3.50 -9.06 -3.58
CA ASN A 371 3.46 -8.08 -4.68
C ASN A 371 4.87 -7.66 -5.15
N VAL A 372 5.72 -8.63 -5.52
CA VAL A 372 7.12 -8.39 -5.93
C VAL A 372 7.35 -8.84 -7.37
N THR A 373 8.00 -8.01 -8.18
CA THR A 373 8.34 -8.36 -9.57
C THR A 373 9.83 -8.59 -9.74
N PHE A 374 10.21 -9.75 -10.28
CA PHE A 374 11.54 -10.06 -10.79
C PHE A 374 11.52 -10.08 -12.31
N GLU A 375 12.13 -9.09 -12.95
CA GLU A 375 12.21 -8.98 -14.40
C GLU A 375 13.64 -9.02 -14.94
N GLY A 376 13.89 -9.82 -15.98
CA GLY A 376 15.15 -9.80 -16.75
C GLY A 376 16.41 -10.22 -15.98
N ASN A 377 16.29 -10.69 -14.74
CA ASN A 377 17.44 -10.99 -13.89
C ASN A 377 18.17 -12.26 -14.34
N ASN A 378 19.50 -12.26 -14.22
CA ASN A 378 20.37 -13.26 -14.85
C ASN A 378 21.31 -13.96 -13.85
N GLY A 379 21.05 -15.24 -13.58
CA GLY A 379 21.86 -16.15 -12.77
C GLY A 379 22.90 -16.89 -13.60
N VAL A 380 23.83 -16.16 -14.23
CA VAL A 380 24.86 -16.73 -15.12
C VAL A 380 25.70 -17.78 -14.38
N GLY A 381 25.76 -18.99 -14.94
CA GLY A 381 26.49 -20.12 -14.36
C GLY A 381 25.81 -20.80 -13.17
N GLY A 382 24.70 -20.26 -12.67
CA GLY A 382 24.08 -20.67 -11.41
C GLY A 382 22.58 -20.98 -11.47
N HIS A 383 21.97 -21.04 -10.28
CA HIS A 383 20.56 -21.34 -10.07
C HIS A 383 19.75 -20.07 -9.78
N GLY A 384 18.50 -19.96 -10.24
CA GLY A 384 17.64 -18.81 -9.94
C GLY A 384 18.06 -17.52 -10.64
N GLY A 385 17.40 -17.16 -11.74
CA GLY A 385 17.61 -15.87 -12.40
C GLY A 385 17.00 -14.74 -11.57
N GLY A 386 15.70 -14.81 -11.30
CA GLY A 386 15.03 -13.95 -10.32
C GLY A 386 15.48 -14.26 -8.89
N MET A 387 15.14 -15.46 -8.38
CA MET A 387 15.41 -15.84 -6.98
C MET A 387 16.06 -17.23 -6.83
N TYR A 388 17.05 -17.35 -5.94
CA TYR A 388 17.65 -18.62 -5.51
C TYR A 388 17.54 -18.81 -3.99
N VAL A 389 16.82 -19.84 -3.56
CA VAL A 389 16.71 -20.30 -2.17
C VAL A 389 17.65 -21.48 -1.93
N PHE A 390 18.58 -21.35 -0.98
CA PHE A 390 19.53 -22.42 -0.62
C PHE A 390 19.44 -22.81 0.86
N GLN A 391 19.07 -24.07 1.14
CA GLN A 391 18.93 -24.63 2.49
C GLN A 391 17.94 -23.91 3.43
N ALA A 392 17.07 -23.06 2.87
CA ALA A 392 16.12 -22.20 3.58
C ALA A 392 14.68 -22.41 3.05
N SER A 393 13.76 -21.49 3.39
CA SER A 393 12.35 -21.52 2.99
C SER A 393 11.95 -20.24 2.25
N ALA A 394 10.84 -20.29 1.51
CA ALA A 394 10.20 -19.12 0.92
C ALA A 394 8.66 -19.23 0.99
N GLN A 395 8.02 -18.08 1.14
CA GLN A 395 6.57 -17.88 1.08
C GLN A 395 6.35 -16.70 0.13
N LEU A 396 5.86 -16.96 -1.08
CA LEU A 396 5.64 -15.92 -2.08
C LEU A 396 4.14 -15.74 -2.30
N ASP A 397 3.72 -14.49 -2.41
CA ASP A 397 2.34 -14.08 -2.62
C ASP A 397 2.32 -12.97 -3.69
N LYS A 398 1.49 -13.10 -4.73
CA LYS A 398 1.38 -12.10 -5.81
C LYS A 398 2.73 -11.76 -6.48
N VAL A 399 3.64 -12.74 -6.58
CA VAL A 399 5.00 -12.53 -7.13
C VAL A 399 5.05 -12.82 -8.62
N ARG A 400 5.68 -11.92 -9.39
CA ARG A 400 5.86 -12.05 -10.85
C ARG A 400 7.31 -12.37 -11.18
N PHE A 401 7.57 -13.48 -11.88
CA PHE A 401 8.87 -13.79 -12.47
C PHE A 401 8.77 -13.69 -14.00
N VAL A 402 9.36 -12.64 -14.57
CA VAL A 402 9.24 -12.29 -15.99
C VAL A 402 10.62 -12.31 -16.67
N ASN A 403 10.77 -13.05 -17.77
CA ASN A 403 11.96 -13.02 -18.64
C ASN A 403 13.33 -13.27 -17.96
N ASN A 404 13.37 -13.89 -16.78
CA ASN A 404 14.62 -14.15 -16.04
C ASN A 404 15.38 -15.35 -16.64
N ALA A 405 16.71 -15.38 -16.48
CA ALA A 405 17.60 -16.38 -17.09
C ALA A 405 18.53 -17.06 -16.06
N ALA A 406 18.75 -18.39 -16.20
CA ALA A 406 19.66 -19.15 -15.34
C ALA A 406 20.26 -20.42 -16.00
N VAL A 407 21.07 -21.19 -15.26
CA VAL A 407 21.32 -22.60 -15.59
C VAL A 407 20.16 -23.49 -15.16
N ALA A 408 19.58 -23.24 -13.98
CA ALA A 408 18.40 -23.95 -13.51
C ALA A 408 17.48 -23.06 -12.68
N GLY A 409 16.17 -23.12 -12.95
CA GLY A 409 15.18 -22.19 -12.40
C GLY A 409 15.40 -20.79 -12.96
N GLY A 410 14.94 -20.54 -14.19
CA GLY A 410 15.08 -19.22 -14.83
C GLY A 410 14.44 -18.12 -13.98
N GLY A 411 13.17 -18.30 -13.60
CA GLY A 411 12.52 -17.46 -12.58
C GLY A 411 13.06 -17.77 -11.19
N MET A 412 12.79 -18.98 -10.68
CA MET A 412 13.11 -19.38 -9.31
C MET A 412 13.80 -20.75 -9.22
N SER A 413 14.79 -20.88 -8.34
CA SER A 413 15.30 -22.20 -7.92
C SER A 413 15.32 -22.35 -6.40
N SER A 414 15.06 -23.58 -5.94
CA SER A 414 15.21 -23.98 -4.53
C SER A 414 16.04 -25.26 -4.42
N VAL A 415 17.18 -25.19 -3.76
CA VAL A 415 18.13 -26.31 -3.61
C VAL A 415 18.36 -26.63 -2.14
N PHE A 416 18.08 -27.88 -1.78
CA PHE A 416 17.96 -28.36 -0.41
C PHE A 416 16.96 -27.54 0.42
N GLY A 417 15.94 -26.99 -0.26
CA GLY A 417 14.89 -26.19 0.36
C GLY A 417 14.11 -26.95 1.43
N LYS A 418 13.55 -26.19 2.38
CA LYS A 418 12.86 -26.74 3.55
C LYS A 418 11.35 -26.67 3.42
N SER A 419 10.80 -25.49 3.10
CA SER A 419 9.39 -25.27 2.78
C SER A 419 9.30 -24.23 1.68
N ILE A 420 8.51 -24.49 0.65
CA ILE A 420 8.28 -23.54 -0.46
C ILE A 420 6.77 -23.46 -0.67
N VAL A 421 6.20 -22.27 -0.46
CA VAL A 421 4.79 -21.97 -0.66
C VAL A 421 4.70 -20.82 -1.66
N LEU A 422 3.97 -21.01 -2.75
CA LEU A 422 3.66 -19.95 -3.73
C LEU A 422 2.12 -19.81 -3.81
N THR A 423 1.65 -18.59 -3.60
CA THR A 423 0.26 -18.14 -3.83
C THR A 423 0.28 -17.01 -4.87
N ASP A 424 -0.73 -16.93 -5.73
CA ASP A 424 -0.94 -15.87 -6.73
C ASP A 424 0.32 -15.55 -7.59
N THR A 425 1.17 -16.55 -7.82
CA THR A 425 2.53 -16.36 -8.36
C THR A 425 2.57 -16.72 -9.83
N VAL A 426 3.19 -15.88 -10.67
CA VAL A 426 3.29 -16.10 -12.12
C VAL A 426 4.74 -16.23 -12.59
N PHE A 427 4.97 -17.15 -13.52
CA PHE A 427 6.24 -17.38 -14.22
C PHE A 427 6.01 -17.23 -15.72
N ILE A 428 6.53 -16.16 -16.31
CA ILE A 428 6.32 -15.77 -17.71
C ILE A 428 7.68 -15.64 -18.42
N GLY A 429 7.84 -16.28 -19.57
CA GLY A 429 9.00 -16.11 -20.46
C GLY A 429 10.38 -16.55 -19.93
N ASN A 430 10.47 -17.11 -18.71
CA ASN A 430 11.76 -17.38 -18.07
C ASN A 430 12.54 -18.53 -18.75
N THR A 431 13.86 -18.45 -18.73
CA THR A 431 14.75 -19.36 -19.46
C THR A 431 15.79 -20.06 -18.58
N ALA A 432 15.97 -21.37 -18.80
CA ALA A 432 16.99 -22.18 -18.13
C ALA A 432 17.84 -22.95 -19.13
N SER A 433 19.17 -22.78 -19.08
CA SER A 433 20.09 -23.51 -19.96
C SER A 433 20.30 -24.99 -19.58
N SER A 434 19.61 -25.48 -18.55
CA SER A 434 19.54 -26.92 -18.21
C SER A 434 18.18 -27.35 -17.68
N TRP A 435 17.66 -26.77 -16.60
CA TRP A 435 16.55 -27.40 -15.85
C TRP A 435 15.54 -26.41 -15.28
N GLY A 436 14.24 -26.61 -15.52
CA GLY A 436 13.19 -25.74 -14.95
C GLY A 436 13.27 -24.31 -15.49
N GLY A 437 12.67 -24.05 -16.65
CA GLY A 437 12.65 -22.71 -17.26
C GLY A 437 12.02 -21.67 -16.33
N GLY A 438 10.81 -21.95 -15.81
CA GLY A 438 10.19 -21.15 -14.74
C GLY A 438 10.81 -21.48 -13.39
N MET A 439 10.61 -22.72 -12.92
CA MET A 439 10.99 -23.16 -11.57
C MET A 439 11.79 -24.47 -11.55
N SER A 440 12.84 -24.54 -10.71
CA SER A 440 13.61 -25.78 -10.47
C SER A 440 13.78 -26.07 -8.97
N THR A 441 13.20 -27.17 -8.48
CA THR A 441 13.25 -27.60 -7.07
C THR A 441 14.05 -28.88 -6.85
N LEU A 442 14.85 -28.89 -5.78
CA LEU A 442 15.49 -30.07 -5.20
C LEU A 442 15.32 -30.03 -3.68
N LEU A 443 14.28 -30.66 -3.13
CA LEU A 443 13.93 -30.53 -1.70
C LEU A 443 14.51 -31.67 -0.84
N THR A 444 14.59 -31.40 0.47
CA THR A 444 15.23 -32.29 1.46
C THR A 444 14.46 -32.58 2.74
N GLU A 445 13.49 -31.77 3.17
CA GLU A 445 12.93 -31.92 4.53
C GLU A 445 11.40 -31.77 4.70
N ARG A 446 10.70 -30.94 3.91
CA ARG A 446 9.23 -30.85 3.96
C ARG A 446 8.62 -30.65 2.56
N ASP A 447 7.31 -30.45 2.57
CA ASP A 447 6.43 -30.38 1.42
C ASP A 447 6.51 -29.01 0.70
N MET A 448 5.98 -28.97 -0.52
CA MET A 448 5.80 -27.78 -1.35
C MET A 448 4.33 -27.61 -1.72
N THR A 449 3.84 -26.38 -1.68
CA THR A 449 2.47 -26.02 -2.09
C THR A 449 2.51 -24.92 -3.13
N LEU A 450 1.86 -25.14 -4.27
CA LEU A 450 1.54 -24.13 -5.28
C LEU A 450 0.02 -23.96 -5.32
N THR A 451 -0.47 -22.74 -5.12
CA THR A 451 -1.90 -22.41 -5.18
C THR A 451 -2.09 -21.19 -6.07
N ASN A 452 -3.02 -21.22 -7.04
CA ASN A 452 -3.30 -20.07 -7.91
C ASN A 452 -2.03 -19.59 -8.64
N VAL A 453 -1.36 -20.51 -9.36
CA VAL A 453 -0.02 -20.28 -9.97
C VAL A 453 -0.06 -20.44 -11.48
N LEU A 454 0.57 -19.52 -12.21
CA LEU A 454 0.73 -19.58 -13.65
C LEU A 454 2.18 -19.89 -14.07
N PHE A 455 2.34 -20.76 -15.06
CA PHE A 455 3.56 -20.91 -15.85
C PHE A 455 3.23 -20.74 -17.34
N SER A 456 3.60 -19.61 -17.95
CA SER A 456 3.47 -19.39 -19.40
C SER A 456 4.82 -19.26 -20.12
N GLY A 457 4.96 -19.91 -21.28
CA GLY A 457 6.08 -19.77 -22.23
C GLY A 457 7.49 -20.13 -21.75
N ASN A 458 7.66 -20.55 -20.49
CA ASN A 458 8.99 -20.76 -19.90
C ASN A 458 9.76 -21.89 -20.62
N THR A 459 11.05 -21.68 -20.84
CA THR A 459 11.87 -22.52 -21.72
C THR A 459 13.07 -23.16 -21.02
N SER A 460 13.24 -24.47 -21.18
CA SER A 460 14.36 -25.26 -20.65
C SER A 460 15.13 -25.97 -21.77
N LEU A 461 16.46 -25.77 -21.81
CA LEU A 461 17.32 -26.42 -22.79
C LEU A 461 17.63 -27.90 -22.48
N GLN A 462 17.08 -28.49 -21.41
CA GLN A 462 17.01 -29.95 -21.25
C GLN A 462 15.62 -30.40 -20.80
N ASP A 463 15.31 -30.32 -19.51
CA ASP A 463 14.08 -30.90 -18.94
C ASP A 463 13.29 -29.89 -18.09
N GLY A 464 11.96 -30.01 -18.05
CA GLY A 464 11.06 -29.15 -17.28
C GLY A 464 11.02 -27.72 -17.82
N GLY A 465 10.13 -27.42 -18.77
CA GLY A 465 10.00 -26.07 -19.35
C GLY A 465 9.41 -25.10 -18.34
N GLY A 466 8.19 -25.36 -17.86
CA GLY A 466 7.58 -24.63 -16.75
C GLY A 466 8.30 -24.96 -15.45
N MET A 467 8.29 -26.23 -15.07
CA MET A 467 8.83 -26.70 -13.81
C MET A 467 9.63 -28.01 -13.93
N ARG A 468 10.73 -28.10 -13.17
CA ARG A 468 11.38 -29.37 -12.80
C ARG A 468 11.37 -29.58 -11.29
N ASN A 469 10.92 -30.74 -10.85
CA ASN A 469 10.95 -31.16 -9.46
C ASN A 469 11.78 -32.43 -9.24
N GLU A 470 12.63 -32.44 -8.21
CA GLU A 470 13.46 -33.58 -7.80
C GLU A 470 13.51 -33.71 -6.27
N ASN A 471 13.60 -34.94 -5.77
CA ASN A 471 13.77 -35.24 -4.34
C ASN A 471 15.19 -35.74 -4.06
N ALA A 472 15.81 -35.27 -2.96
CA ALA A 472 17.15 -35.66 -2.53
C ALA A 472 17.24 -37.07 -1.90
N ALA A 473 16.81 -38.08 -2.67
CA ALA A 473 17.08 -39.52 -2.54
C ALA A 473 16.66 -40.28 -1.25
N PHE A 474 16.17 -39.63 -0.19
CA PHE A 474 15.99 -40.29 1.13
C PHE A 474 14.85 -39.76 2.04
N ARG A 475 13.82 -39.07 1.51
CA ARG A 475 12.76 -38.41 2.32
C ARG A 475 11.39 -38.30 1.62
N ASN A 476 10.33 -38.51 2.40
CA ASN A 476 8.92 -38.49 2.00
C ASN A 476 8.33 -37.08 1.71
N ALA A 477 9.04 -36.18 1.02
CA ALA A 477 8.52 -34.85 0.71
C ALA A 477 7.36 -34.92 -0.31
N LYS A 478 6.25 -34.23 -0.02
CA LYS A 478 5.09 -34.11 -0.92
C LYS A 478 5.11 -32.82 -1.70
N PHE A 479 4.42 -32.83 -2.83
CA PHE A 479 4.24 -31.67 -3.70
C PHE A 479 2.75 -31.56 -4.03
N THR A 480 2.13 -30.42 -3.72
CA THR A 480 0.71 -30.17 -3.94
C THR A 480 0.56 -28.98 -4.88
N LEU A 481 -0.14 -29.18 -5.99
CA LEU A 481 -0.53 -28.16 -6.95
C LEU A 481 -2.05 -28.07 -6.95
N THR A 482 -2.59 -26.91 -6.61
CA THR A 482 -4.02 -26.58 -6.65
C THR A 482 -4.23 -25.32 -7.48
N ASN A 483 -5.22 -25.31 -8.38
CA ASN A 483 -5.55 -24.12 -9.18
C ASN A 483 -4.32 -23.59 -9.97
N VAL A 484 -3.69 -24.45 -10.78
CA VAL A 484 -2.41 -24.14 -11.46
C VAL A 484 -2.55 -24.28 -12.97
N THR A 485 -2.06 -23.30 -13.75
CA THR A 485 -2.03 -23.38 -15.22
C THR A 485 -0.59 -23.49 -15.73
N PHE A 486 -0.34 -24.46 -16.61
CA PHE A 486 0.86 -24.54 -17.44
C PHE A 486 0.47 -24.39 -18.92
N SER A 487 0.80 -23.25 -19.53
CA SER A 487 0.61 -22.99 -20.98
C SER A 487 1.93 -22.75 -21.70
N GLY A 488 2.05 -23.17 -22.96
CA GLY A 488 3.15 -22.80 -23.87
C GLY A 488 4.59 -23.25 -23.51
N ASN A 489 4.83 -23.77 -22.30
CA ASN A 489 6.19 -24.02 -21.79
C ASN A 489 6.91 -25.11 -22.60
N THR A 490 8.23 -24.95 -22.77
CA THR A 490 9.02 -25.72 -23.74
C THR A 490 10.26 -26.36 -23.10
N ALA A 491 10.47 -27.66 -23.32
CA ALA A 491 11.67 -28.40 -22.88
C ALA A 491 12.29 -29.22 -24.01
N GLN A 492 13.60 -29.12 -24.25
CA GLN A 492 14.22 -29.85 -25.37
C GLN A 492 14.10 -31.39 -25.27
N ASN A 493 14.12 -31.95 -24.06
CA ASN A 493 14.10 -33.39 -23.81
C ASN A 493 12.77 -33.88 -23.21
N ARG A 494 12.44 -33.53 -21.95
CA ARG A 494 11.31 -34.11 -21.20
C ARG A 494 10.49 -33.09 -20.42
N GLY A 495 9.16 -33.22 -20.47
CA GLY A 495 8.21 -32.44 -19.67
C GLY A 495 8.25 -30.95 -20.01
N GLY A 496 7.47 -30.53 -21.00
CA GLY A 496 7.34 -29.11 -21.36
C GLY A 496 6.71 -28.32 -20.23
N ALA A 497 5.59 -28.78 -19.67
CA ALA A 497 5.05 -28.23 -18.43
C ALA A 497 5.88 -28.65 -17.22
N LEU A 498 5.91 -29.95 -16.93
CA LEU A 498 6.40 -30.48 -15.66
C LEU A 498 7.23 -31.76 -15.87
N LEU A 499 8.47 -31.73 -15.40
CA LEU A 499 9.24 -32.94 -15.07
C LEU A 499 9.17 -33.19 -13.57
N ASN A 500 8.70 -34.36 -13.15
CA ASN A 500 8.71 -34.79 -11.75
C ASN A 500 9.61 -36.03 -11.53
N ILE A 501 10.50 -35.92 -10.54
CA ILE A 501 11.37 -36.99 -10.01
C ILE A 501 11.29 -37.03 -8.46
N ALA A 502 10.14 -36.64 -7.90
CA ALA A 502 9.87 -36.76 -6.46
C ALA A 502 9.23 -38.12 -6.10
N GLU A 503 8.97 -38.38 -4.80
CA GLU A 503 8.30 -39.62 -4.37
C GLU A 503 6.78 -39.54 -4.49
N THR A 504 6.16 -38.41 -4.15
CA THR A 504 4.69 -38.23 -4.20
C THR A 504 4.33 -36.80 -4.61
N ILE A 505 3.39 -36.65 -5.54
CA ILE A 505 2.90 -35.36 -6.03
C ILE A 505 1.40 -35.45 -6.34
N THR A 506 0.65 -34.40 -6.01
CA THR A 506 -0.80 -34.30 -6.23
C THR A 506 -1.12 -33.04 -7.04
N LEU A 507 -1.89 -33.20 -8.12
CA LEU A 507 -2.45 -32.11 -8.94
C LEU A 507 -3.98 -32.13 -8.77
N THR A 508 -4.57 -30.97 -8.46
CA THR A 508 -6.03 -30.77 -8.41
C THR A 508 -6.40 -29.42 -9.02
N ASN A 509 -7.47 -29.33 -9.81
CA ASN A 509 -7.87 -28.10 -10.52
C ASN A 509 -6.70 -27.53 -11.36
N VAL A 510 -5.98 -28.38 -12.10
CA VAL A 510 -4.79 -27.98 -12.86
C VAL A 510 -5.06 -28.08 -14.37
N ILE A 511 -4.63 -27.07 -15.14
CA ILE A 511 -4.58 -27.13 -16.61
C ILE A 511 -3.13 -27.34 -17.07
N ILE A 512 -2.91 -28.30 -17.98
CA ILE A 512 -1.65 -28.53 -18.68
C ILE A 512 -1.93 -28.62 -20.19
N TRP A 513 -1.78 -27.49 -20.91
CA TRP A 513 -2.13 -27.36 -22.33
C TRP A 513 -1.05 -26.64 -23.15
N GLY A 514 -0.94 -26.92 -24.46
CA GLY A 514 -0.01 -26.23 -25.38
C GLY A 514 1.51 -26.44 -25.18
N ASN A 515 1.93 -27.02 -24.06
CA ASN A 515 3.35 -27.23 -23.72
C ASN A 515 4.08 -28.19 -24.68
N THR A 516 5.39 -28.00 -24.92
CA THR A 516 6.18 -28.76 -25.90
C THR A 516 7.40 -29.48 -25.30
N ALA A 517 7.63 -30.75 -25.69
CA ALA A 517 8.90 -31.46 -25.46
C ALA A 517 9.12 -32.65 -26.41
N SER A 518 10.37 -33.11 -26.54
CA SER A 518 10.69 -34.32 -27.33
C SER A 518 10.10 -35.62 -26.75
N ILE A 519 9.85 -35.65 -25.43
CA ILE A 519 9.30 -36.79 -24.69
C ILE A 519 8.30 -36.26 -23.66
N ASN A 520 7.03 -36.63 -23.80
CA ASN A 520 5.90 -36.21 -22.97
C ASN A 520 5.80 -34.68 -22.84
N SER A 521 5.17 -34.04 -23.83
CA SER A 521 5.11 -32.57 -23.97
C SER A 521 4.45 -31.85 -22.79
N GLY A 522 3.38 -32.40 -22.21
CA GLY A 522 2.83 -31.95 -20.94
C GLY A 522 3.71 -32.41 -19.77
N LEU A 523 3.37 -33.57 -19.20
CA LEU A 523 3.94 -34.07 -17.94
C LEU A 523 4.84 -35.31 -18.15
N HIS A 524 6.05 -35.27 -17.60
CA HIS A 524 6.95 -36.43 -17.49
C HIS A 524 7.16 -36.84 -16.02
N ASN A 525 6.81 -38.07 -15.66
CA ASN A 525 6.94 -38.58 -14.29
C ASN A 525 7.91 -39.76 -14.21
N ASP A 526 9.06 -39.56 -13.56
CA ASP A 526 10.13 -40.57 -13.44
C ASP A 526 9.91 -41.44 -12.18
N SER A 527 8.86 -42.29 -12.21
CA SER A 527 8.55 -43.32 -11.20
C SER A 527 8.04 -42.86 -9.82
N SER A 528 7.27 -41.77 -9.74
CA SER A 528 6.58 -41.34 -8.50
C SER A 528 5.14 -41.87 -8.36
N ASP A 529 4.61 -41.82 -7.14
CA ASP A 529 3.16 -41.82 -6.90
C ASP A 529 2.60 -40.43 -7.24
N LEU A 530 2.28 -40.20 -8.51
CA LEU A 530 1.61 -38.99 -9.00
C LEU A 530 0.10 -39.21 -9.06
N LEU A 531 -0.64 -38.43 -8.27
CA LEU A 531 -2.11 -38.37 -8.28
C LEU A 531 -2.56 -37.12 -9.04
N ILE A 532 -3.51 -37.30 -9.96
CA ILE A 532 -4.14 -36.20 -10.70
C ILE A 532 -5.65 -36.35 -10.52
N ALA A 533 -6.34 -35.29 -10.11
CA ALA A 533 -7.80 -35.26 -9.94
C ALA A 533 -8.35 -33.93 -10.44
N HIS A 534 -9.60 -33.89 -10.95
CA HIS A 534 -10.28 -32.66 -11.38
C HIS A 534 -9.36 -31.72 -12.18
N SER A 535 -8.64 -32.24 -13.18
CA SER A 535 -7.61 -31.51 -13.93
C SER A 535 -7.71 -31.82 -15.44
N ASP A 536 -7.35 -30.84 -16.28
CA ASP A 536 -7.26 -30.98 -17.73
C ASP A 536 -5.80 -31.16 -18.16
N VAL A 537 -5.47 -32.32 -18.73
CA VAL A 537 -4.08 -32.69 -18.98
C VAL A 537 -3.93 -33.30 -20.38
N GLN A 538 -3.34 -32.51 -21.28
CA GLN A 538 -3.22 -32.85 -22.70
C GLN A 538 -2.57 -34.22 -22.95
N GLY A 539 -3.32 -35.11 -23.61
CA GLY A 539 -2.87 -36.45 -23.98
C GLY A 539 -2.92 -37.50 -22.87
N CYS A 540 -3.53 -37.18 -21.72
CA CYS A 540 -3.74 -38.14 -20.64
C CYS A 540 -5.10 -38.84 -20.67
N GLY A 541 -6.07 -38.35 -21.45
CA GLY A 541 -7.45 -38.82 -21.47
C GLY A 541 -8.18 -38.54 -20.16
N GLY A 542 -9.41 -38.02 -20.23
CA GLY A 542 -10.24 -37.88 -19.02
C GLY A 542 -10.49 -39.23 -18.31
N SER A 543 -10.87 -39.19 -17.02
CA SER A 543 -10.93 -40.37 -16.12
C SER A 543 -11.61 -41.62 -16.70
N GLY A 544 -12.64 -41.45 -17.55
CA GLY A 544 -13.32 -42.55 -18.24
C GLY A 544 -12.46 -43.35 -19.24
N MET A 545 -11.30 -42.82 -19.67
CA MET A 545 -10.35 -43.43 -20.61
C MET A 545 -8.88 -43.18 -20.22
N TRP A 546 -8.60 -43.02 -18.92
CA TRP A 546 -7.30 -42.57 -18.38
C TRP A 546 -6.07 -43.32 -18.91
N ASN A 547 -5.07 -42.55 -19.34
CA ASN A 547 -3.74 -43.01 -19.72
C ASN A 547 -2.86 -43.22 -18.49
N SER A 548 -2.72 -44.47 -18.05
CA SER A 548 -1.89 -44.84 -16.89
C SER A 548 -0.38 -44.54 -17.04
N ALA A 549 0.07 -43.97 -18.16
CA ALA A 549 1.43 -43.41 -18.28
C ALA A 549 1.55 -41.99 -17.69
N CYS A 550 0.44 -41.27 -17.49
CA CYS A 550 0.43 -39.94 -16.87
C CYS A 550 0.47 -39.99 -15.34
N GLY A 551 -0.17 -40.99 -14.72
CA GLY A 551 -0.22 -41.12 -13.27
C GLY A 551 -1.39 -41.97 -12.78
N ILE A 552 -1.78 -41.73 -11.53
CA ILE A 552 -2.96 -42.30 -10.86
C ILE A 552 -4.14 -41.35 -11.07
N ASP A 553 -5.24 -41.87 -11.61
CA ASP A 553 -6.51 -41.17 -11.73
C ASP A 553 -7.20 -41.06 -10.36
N GLY A 554 -7.41 -39.83 -9.89
CA GLY A 554 -8.21 -39.52 -8.72
C GLY A 554 -9.71 -39.32 -9.02
N GLY A 555 -10.09 -39.24 -10.30
CA GLY A 555 -11.43 -38.85 -10.76
C GLY A 555 -11.52 -37.37 -11.16
N GLY A 556 -12.57 -37.03 -11.92
CA GLY A 556 -12.83 -35.66 -12.39
C GLY A 556 -11.94 -35.16 -13.53
N ASN A 557 -10.98 -35.95 -14.01
CA ASN A 557 -10.02 -35.49 -15.01
C ASN A 557 -10.61 -35.44 -16.42
N ILE A 558 -10.12 -34.48 -17.22
CA ILE A 558 -10.44 -34.28 -18.64
C ILE A 558 -9.16 -34.22 -19.50
N ASP A 559 -9.34 -34.20 -20.82
CA ASP A 559 -8.31 -34.07 -21.85
C ASP A 559 -9.01 -33.47 -23.08
N ALA A 560 -9.20 -32.16 -23.03
CA ALA A 560 -9.96 -31.38 -24.00
C ALA A 560 -9.25 -30.03 -24.24
N ASP A 561 -9.69 -29.24 -25.22
CA ASP A 561 -9.12 -27.91 -25.41
C ASP A 561 -9.74 -26.94 -24.40
N PRO A 562 -8.98 -26.30 -23.49
CA PRO A 562 -9.51 -25.39 -22.48
C PRO A 562 -10.00 -24.06 -23.07
N LEU A 563 -9.84 -23.83 -24.38
CA LEU A 563 -10.34 -22.63 -25.09
C LEU A 563 -9.95 -21.33 -24.38
N PHE A 564 -8.64 -21.11 -24.21
CA PHE A 564 -8.11 -19.83 -23.74
C PHE A 564 -8.53 -18.67 -24.66
N VAL A 565 -8.68 -17.46 -24.13
CA VAL A 565 -9.11 -16.28 -24.89
C VAL A 565 -8.09 -15.93 -26.00
N ASP A 566 -6.82 -15.71 -25.65
CA ASP A 566 -5.73 -15.47 -26.61
C ASP A 566 -4.37 -15.95 -26.06
N ALA A 567 -4.11 -17.26 -26.20
CA ALA A 567 -3.01 -17.98 -25.54
C ALA A 567 -1.58 -17.64 -26.03
N ASN A 568 -1.45 -16.62 -26.88
CA ASN A 568 -0.18 -16.09 -27.37
C ASN A 568 -0.21 -14.58 -27.62
N GLY A 569 -1.19 -13.88 -27.03
CA GLY A 569 -1.30 -12.43 -26.95
C GLY A 569 -1.50 -11.66 -28.27
N PRO A 570 -1.93 -10.38 -28.17
CA PRO A 570 -1.89 -9.41 -29.26
C PRO A 570 -0.56 -9.29 -30.03
N ASP A 571 0.58 -9.62 -29.44
CA ASP A 571 1.89 -9.59 -30.11
C ASP A 571 2.26 -10.87 -30.91
N ASP A 572 1.39 -11.89 -30.86
CA ASP A 572 1.54 -13.22 -31.48
C ASP A 572 2.66 -14.11 -30.85
N LEU A 573 3.24 -13.75 -29.70
CA LEU A 573 4.36 -14.45 -29.03
C LEU A 573 3.97 -15.07 -27.66
N VAL A 574 3.92 -16.41 -27.61
CA VAL A 574 3.76 -17.17 -26.34
C VAL A 574 4.84 -16.81 -25.31
N GLY A 575 4.43 -16.44 -24.10
CA GLY A 575 5.31 -16.22 -22.95
C GLY A 575 5.61 -14.75 -22.64
N THR A 576 4.76 -13.84 -23.09
CA THR A 576 4.80 -12.39 -22.83
C THR A 576 3.80 -11.99 -21.74
N LEU A 577 3.70 -10.69 -21.43
CA LEU A 577 2.77 -10.18 -20.42
C LEU A 577 1.32 -10.04 -20.92
N ASP A 578 1.10 -10.19 -22.22
CA ASP A 578 -0.19 -10.10 -22.90
C ASP A 578 -0.78 -11.46 -23.32
N ASP A 579 -0.17 -12.58 -22.91
CA ASP A 579 -0.77 -13.93 -22.93
C ASP A 579 -2.14 -13.95 -22.19
N ASP A 580 -3.27 -14.02 -22.90
CA ASP A 580 -4.61 -14.10 -22.28
C ASP A 580 -5.05 -15.56 -22.11
N LEU A 581 -4.80 -16.09 -20.92
CA LEU A 581 -5.07 -17.47 -20.53
C LEU A 581 -6.38 -17.64 -19.72
N ARG A 582 -7.27 -16.64 -19.72
CA ARG A 582 -8.66 -16.76 -19.24
C ARG A 582 -9.45 -17.73 -20.11
N LEU A 583 -10.54 -18.27 -19.58
CA LEU A 583 -11.37 -19.27 -20.27
C LEU A 583 -12.48 -18.61 -21.11
N GLN A 584 -12.67 -19.05 -22.36
CA GLN A 584 -13.84 -18.67 -23.16
C GLN A 584 -15.12 -19.35 -22.61
N THR A 585 -16.27 -18.71 -22.79
CA THR A 585 -17.63 -19.11 -22.30
C THR A 585 -18.22 -20.41 -22.88
N SER A 586 -17.38 -21.32 -23.38
CA SER A 586 -17.73 -22.69 -23.73
C SER A 586 -16.59 -23.68 -23.45
N SER A 587 -15.63 -23.27 -22.61
CA SER A 587 -14.51 -24.09 -22.17
C SER A 587 -14.98 -25.32 -21.39
N PRO A 588 -14.38 -26.50 -21.61
CA PRO A 588 -14.65 -27.70 -20.81
C PRO A 588 -14.02 -27.66 -19.41
N ALA A 589 -13.25 -26.61 -19.09
CA ALA A 589 -12.62 -26.41 -17.78
C ALA A 589 -13.50 -25.60 -16.79
N ILE A 590 -14.56 -24.95 -17.29
CA ILE A 590 -15.53 -24.19 -16.48
C ILE A 590 -16.39 -25.13 -15.63
N ASP A 591 -16.64 -24.77 -14.36
CA ASP A 591 -17.42 -25.51 -13.36
C ASP A 591 -17.01 -26.99 -13.19
N ALA A 592 -15.77 -27.32 -13.57
CA ALA A 592 -15.31 -28.72 -13.70
C ALA A 592 -14.33 -29.15 -12.59
N GLY A 593 -13.88 -28.23 -11.74
CA GLY A 593 -12.92 -28.46 -10.66
C GLY A 593 -13.51 -29.14 -9.41
N ASN A 594 -12.92 -28.84 -8.26
CA ASN A 594 -13.31 -29.35 -6.95
C ASN A 594 -13.13 -28.29 -5.85
N ASN A 595 -14.25 -27.71 -5.39
CA ASN A 595 -14.28 -26.64 -4.38
C ASN A 595 -13.57 -27.05 -3.08
N ALA A 596 -13.63 -28.33 -2.70
CA ALA A 596 -12.99 -28.86 -1.49
C ALA A 596 -11.45 -29.04 -1.61
N ALA A 597 -10.85 -28.66 -2.73
CA ALA A 597 -9.40 -28.54 -2.90
C ALA A 597 -8.89 -27.09 -2.75
N VAL A 598 -9.77 -26.09 -2.91
CA VAL A 598 -9.45 -24.67 -2.74
C VAL A 598 -9.07 -24.42 -1.27
N PRO A 599 -7.90 -23.83 -0.95
CA PRO A 599 -7.49 -23.63 0.44
C PRO A 599 -8.32 -22.57 1.15
N ASP A 600 -8.60 -22.79 2.44
CA ASP A 600 -9.22 -21.80 3.32
C ASP A 600 -8.44 -20.46 3.26
N GLY A 601 -9.10 -19.40 2.79
CA GLY A 601 -8.52 -18.06 2.66
C GLY A 601 -8.17 -17.61 1.23
N LEU A 602 -8.19 -18.51 0.23
CA LEU A 602 -8.13 -18.09 -1.18
C LEU A 602 -9.55 -17.76 -1.67
N SER A 603 -9.87 -16.47 -1.75
CA SER A 603 -11.17 -16.00 -2.27
C SER A 603 -11.20 -15.87 -3.80
N THR A 604 -10.09 -15.48 -4.42
CA THR A 604 -10.06 -15.01 -5.82
C THR A 604 -9.02 -15.71 -6.70
N ASP A 605 -9.18 -15.59 -8.02
CA ASP A 605 -8.21 -16.03 -9.04
C ASP A 605 -7.08 -14.99 -9.26
N LEU A 606 -6.32 -15.13 -10.35
CA LEU A 606 -5.25 -14.18 -10.69
C LEU A 606 -5.74 -12.82 -11.22
N ASP A 607 -7.00 -12.68 -11.64
CA ASP A 607 -7.58 -11.43 -12.15
C ASP A 607 -8.50 -10.74 -11.13
N GLY A 608 -8.93 -11.46 -10.09
CA GLY A 608 -9.80 -10.96 -9.01
C GLY A 608 -11.21 -11.55 -8.99
N ASN A 609 -11.55 -12.47 -9.90
CA ASN A 609 -12.81 -13.20 -9.91
C ASN A 609 -12.89 -14.18 -8.73
N LEU A 610 -14.07 -14.56 -8.24
CA LEU A 610 -14.16 -15.51 -7.11
C LEU A 610 -13.81 -16.93 -7.55
N ARG A 611 -13.04 -17.67 -6.74
CA ARG A 611 -12.70 -19.09 -6.98
C ARG A 611 -13.90 -20.05 -6.89
N ILE A 612 -15.12 -19.58 -6.63
CA ILE A 612 -16.34 -20.41 -6.56
C ILE A 612 -17.52 -19.51 -6.99
N GLN A 613 -17.88 -19.56 -8.28
CA GLN A 613 -18.98 -18.81 -8.92
C GLN A 613 -19.65 -19.69 -9.99
N ASP A 614 -20.81 -19.29 -10.54
CA ASP A 614 -21.60 -20.09 -11.51
C ASP A 614 -21.18 -19.75 -12.95
N GLY A 615 -20.03 -20.27 -13.40
CA GLY A 615 -19.37 -19.88 -14.65
C GLY A 615 -20.11 -20.30 -15.94
N ASP A 616 -20.91 -21.37 -15.90
CA ASP A 616 -21.71 -21.87 -17.03
C ASP A 616 -23.22 -21.52 -16.94
N GLY A 617 -23.69 -21.15 -15.74
CA GLY A 617 -25.06 -20.67 -15.50
C GLY A 617 -26.12 -21.75 -15.26
N ASP A 618 -25.74 -22.95 -14.79
CA ASP A 618 -26.68 -24.03 -14.40
C ASP A 618 -27.23 -23.93 -12.96
N ASN A 619 -26.79 -22.91 -12.21
CA ASN A 619 -27.04 -22.68 -10.78
C ASN A 619 -26.28 -23.62 -9.84
N SER A 620 -25.01 -23.90 -10.16
CA SER A 620 -24.15 -24.80 -9.37
C SER A 620 -22.70 -24.33 -9.27
N ALA A 621 -22.46 -23.18 -8.61
CA ALA A 621 -21.13 -22.59 -8.44
C ALA A 621 -20.00 -23.57 -8.05
N VAL A 622 -19.10 -23.84 -8.98
CA VAL A 622 -17.92 -24.71 -8.84
C VAL A 622 -16.66 -23.94 -9.22
N VAL A 623 -15.51 -24.34 -8.66
CA VAL A 623 -14.20 -23.78 -9.02
C VAL A 623 -13.77 -24.25 -10.42
N ASP A 624 -13.33 -23.34 -11.27
CA ASP A 624 -12.75 -23.66 -12.57
C ASP A 624 -11.40 -24.40 -12.45
N MET A 625 -11.04 -25.16 -13.48
CA MET A 625 -9.68 -25.71 -13.54
C MET A 625 -8.66 -24.63 -13.91
N GLY A 626 -7.55 -24.56 -13.18
CA GLY A 626 -6.44 -23.65 -13.48
C GLY A 626 -6.39 -22.39 -12.60
N ALA A 627 -5.57 -21.43 -13.03
CA ALA A 627 -5.26 -20.19 -12.30
C ALA A 627 -6.22 -19.01 -12.58
N TYR A 628 -7.20 -19.20 -13.46
CA TYR A 628 -8.23 -18.23 -13.84
C TYR A 628 -9.61 -18.88 -13.75
N GLU A 629 -10.63 -18.08 -13.45
CA GLU A 629 -12.04 -18.43 -13.55
C GLU A 629 -12.66 -17.69 -14.75
N ALA A 630 -13.75 -18.20 -15.33
CA ALA A 630 -14.54 -17.44 -16.30
C ALA A 630 -15.35 -16.32 -15.62
N GLU A 631 -15.43 -15.14 -16.25
CA GLU A 631 -16.21 -14.00 -15.75
C GLU A 631 -17.70 -14.36 -15.56
N ASP A 632 -18.21 -14.17 -14.35
CA ASP A 632 -19.62 -14.43 -14.01
C ASP A 632 -20.54 -13.35 -14.61
N VAL A 633 -21.41 -13.80 -15.51
CA VAL A 633 -22.40 -13.00 -16.25
C VAL A 633 -23.84 -13.45 -15.99
N TYR A 634 -24.08 -14.27 -14.96
CA TYR A 634 -25.35 -14.95 -14.71
C TYR A 634 -26.04 -14.41 -13.44
N PRO A 635 -27.11 -13.61 -13.57
CA PRO A 635 -27.65 -12.91 -12.41
C PRO A 635 -28.40 -13.82 -11.41
N PRO A 636 -28.23 -13.60 -10.09
CA PRO A 636 -28.77 -14.46 -9.06
C PRO A 636 -30.29 -14.58 -9.06
N THR A 637 -30.80 -15.62 -8.40
CA THR A 637 -32.23 -15.93 -8.28
C THR A 637 -32.62 -16.34 -6.87
N VAL A 638 -33.91 -16.19 -6.53
CA VAL A 638 -34.48 -16.60 -5.23
C VAL A 638 -34.95 -18.05 -5.29
N ILE A 639 -34.28 -18.96 -4.57
CA ILE A 639 -34.70 -20.36 -4.43
C ILE A 639 -35.95 -20.45 -3.55
N SER A 640 -35.90 -19.91 -2.32
CA SER A 640 -36.99 -20.11 -1.35
C SER A 640 -37.11 -19.02 -0.27
N VAL A 641 -38.31 -18.90 0.29
CA VAL A 641 -38.61 -18.15 1.52
C VAL A 641 -39.49 -19.04 2.41
N THR A 642 -38.93 -19.52 3.52
CA THR A 642 -39.53 -20.54 4.40
C THR A 642 -39.64 -20.07 5.86
N ARG A 643 -40.50 -20.69 6.67
CA ARG A 643 -40.65 -20.34 8.10
C ARG A 643 -39.58 -20.98 8.98
N GLY A 644 -38.95 -20.20 9.86
CA GLY A 644 -38.07 -20.73 10.93
C GLY A 644 -38.86 -21.20 12.16
N ASP A 645 -39.80 -20.37 12.64
CA ASP A 645 -40.58 -20.59 13.86
C ASP A 645 -41.88 -21.42 13.68
N ALA A 646 -42.47 -21.80 14.82
CA ALA A 646 -43.74 -22.53 14.91
C ALA A 646 -44.96 -21.75 14.36
N ASN A 647 -45.99 -22.48 13.93
CA ASN A 647 -47.17 -21.93 13.27
C ASN A 647 -48.42 -22.80 13.60
N PRO A 648 -49.54 -22.25 14.13
CA PRO A 648 -49.78 -20.85 14.50
C PRO A 648 -48.88 -20.38 15.66
N THR A 649 -48.83 -19.07 15.91
CA THR A 649 -47.99 -18.46 16.95
C THR A 649 -48.56 -17.13 17.47
N ASN A 650 -48.28 -16.82 18.74
CA ASN A 650 -48.53 -15.52 19.37
C ASN A 650 -47.26 -14.69 19.61
N ALA A 651 -46.08 -15.20 19.24
CA ALA A 651 -44.78 -14.57 19.49
C ALA A 651 -44.69 -13.12 18.95
N ALA A 652 -43.90 -12.26 19.59
CA ALA A 652 -43.76 -10.85 19.20
C ALA A 652 -43.06 -10.64 17.85
N SER A 653 -42.22 -11.59 17.44
CA SER A 653 -41.56 -11.67 16.14
C SER A 653 -41.56 -13.12 15.64
N VAL A 654 -41.27 -13.29 14.34
CA VAL A 654 -41.04 -14.57 13.66
C VAL A 654 -39.91 -14.42 12.65
N THR A 655 -39.25 -15.53 12.31
CA THR A 655 -38.13 -15.60 11.37
C THR A 655 -38.51 -16.28 10.06
N PHE A 656 -38.00 -15.75 8.96
CA PHE A 656 -38.02 -16.39 7.66
C PHE A 656 -36.59 -16.74 7.22
N ILE A 657 -36.40 -17.93 6.66
CA ILE A 657 -35.14 -18.33 6.03
C ILE A 657 -35.30 -18.13 4.52
N VAL A 658 -34.48 -17.26 3.96
CA VAL A 658 -34.38 -16.91 2.55
C VAL A 658 -33.14 -17.58 1.96
N SER A 659 -33.25 -18.16 0.77
CA SER A 659 -32.11 -18.75 0.06
C SER A 659 -32.06 -18.33 -1.40
N PHE A 660 -30.85 -18.05 -1.89
CA PHE A 660 -30.50 -17.64 -3.25
C PHE A 660 -29.72 -18.74 -3.99
N SER A 661 -29.53 -18.62 -5.30
CA SER A 661 -28.74 -19.58 -6.11
C SER A 661 -27.26 -19.60 -5.70
N GLU A 662 -26.63 -18.42 -5.60
CA GLU A 662 -25.22 -18.24 -5.26
C GLU A 662 -25.03 -17.17 -4.15
N PRO A 663 -23.79 -16.84 -3.74
CA PRO A 663 -23.52 -15.77 -2.77
C PRO A 663 -24.00 -14.39 -3.26
N VAL A 664 -24.85 -13.74 -2.46
CA VAL A 664 -25.33 -12.38 -2.73
C VAL A 664 -24.83 -11.36 -1.70
N ILE A 665 -24.84 -10.09 -2.11
CA ILE A 665 -24.53 -8.91 -1.29
C ILE A 665 -25.67 -7.89 -1.36
N GLY A 666 -25.57 -6.80 -0.58
CA GLY A 666 -26.57 -5.73 -0.53
C GLY A 666 -27.86 -6.05 0.23
N VAL A 667 -28.05 -7.31 0.66
CA VAL A 667 -29.29 -7.79 1.31
C VAL A 667 -29.58 -7.08 2.64
N ASP A 668 -30.52 -6.14 2.62
CA ASP A 668 -30.94 -5.35 3.79
C ASP A 668 -32.46 -5.42 4.07
N ALA A 669 -32.94 -4.66 5.06
CA ALA A 669 -34.35 -4.69 5.46
C ALA A 669 -35.33 -4.04 4.44
N THR A 670 -34.83 -3.29 3.46
CA THR A 670 -35.59 -2.61 2.41
C THR A 670 -35.86 -3.51 1.20
N ASP A 671 -35.05 -4.57 1.00
CA ASP A 671 -35.28 -5.63 0.03
C ASP A 671 -36.49 -6.52 0.34
N PHE A 672 -37.15 -6.31 1.47
CA PHE A 672 -38.23 -7.15 1.95
C PHE A 672 -39.51 -6.36 2.25
N THR A 673 -40.65 -6.98 1.93
CA THR A 673 -41.98 -6.43 2.16
C THR A 673 -42.86 -7.44 2.89
N VAL A 674 -43.71 -6.96 3.81
CA VAL A 674 -44.56 -7.83 4.63
C VAL A 674 -46.02 -7.74 4.15
N THR A 675 -46.55 -8.86 3.67
CA THR A 675 -47.97 -9.00 3.29
C THR A 675 -48.76 -9.58 4.46
N THR A 676 -49.72 -8.83 4.99
CA THR A 676 -50.59 -9.29 6.09
C THR A 676 -52.07 -9.40 5.71
N THR A 677 -52.85 -10.04 6.58
CA THR A 677 -54.31 -9.95 6.61
C THR A 677 -54.76 -10.06 8.06
N GLY A 678 -55.57 -9.13 8.56
CA GLY A 678 -56.01 -9.06 9.97
C GLY A 678 -54.95 -8.44 10.90
N VAL A 679 -53.71 -8.92 10.81
CA VAL A 679 -52.54 -8.41 11.53
C VAL A 679 -52.19 -6.98 11.11
N SER A 680 -51.96 -6.10 12.10
CA SER A 680 -51.63 -4.68 11.94
C SER A 680 -50.32 -4.31 12.65
N GLY A 681 -49.45 -3.54 11.97
CA GLY A 681 -48.18 -3.06 12.52
C GLY A 681 -47.00 -4.04 12.41
N ALA A 682 -47.10 -5.06 11.56
CA ALA A 682 -45.99 -5.96 11.26
C ALA A 682 -44.99 -5.33 10.28
N ALA A 683 -43.69 -5.45 10.58
CA ALA A 683 -42.59 -4.94 9.78
C ALA A 683 -41.31 -5.77 9.98
N VAL A 684 -40.41 -5.77 9.00
CA VAL A 684 -39.07 -6.35 9.13
C VAL A 684 -38.32 -5.61 10.25
N SER A 685 -37.71 -6.34 11.17
CA SER A 685 -36.98 -5.79 12.32
C SER A 685 -35.47 -5.97 12.20
N SER A 686 -35.01 -7.00 11.49
CA SER A 686 -33.60 -7.25 11.22
C SER A 686 -33.43 -8.28 10.10
N VAL A 687 -32.27 -8.22 9.44
CA VAL A 687 -31.78 -9.22 8.48
C VAL A 687 -30.40 -9.66 8.97
N SER A 688 -30.10 -10.95 8.96
CA SER A 688 -28.76 -11.47 9.29
C SER A 688 -28.46 -12.75 8.53
N GLY A 689 -27.20 -12.91 8.11
CA GLY A 689 -26.76 -14.00 7.22
C GLY A 689 -25.68 -13.52 6.27
N SER A 690 -25.23 -14.41 5.39
CA SER A 690 -24.25 -14.09 4.36
C SER A 690 -24.25 -15.17 3.26
N GLY A 691 -23.73 -14.82 2.09
CA GLY A 691 -23.64 -15.73 0.96
C GLY A 691 -25.02 -16.15 0.45
N THR A 692 -25.32 -17.45 0.39
CA THR A 692 -26.56 -17.96 -0.21
C THR A 692 -27.78 -17.87 0.70
N THR A 693 -27.64 -17.61 2.01
CA THR A 693 -28.73 -17.82 2.99
C THR A 693 -28.82 -16.74 4.05
N TYR A 694 -30.03 -16.19 4.21
CA TYR A 694 -30.35 -15.09 5.13
C TYR A 694 -31.55 -15.42 6.02
N ILE A 695 -31.51 -14.92 7.26
CA ILE A 695 -32.59 -14.98 8.24
C ILE A 695 -33.18 -13.57 8.35
N VAL A 696 -34.45 -13.43 7.97
CA VAL A 696 -35.19 -12.16 8.05
C VAL A 696 -36.15 -12.24 9.22
N THR A 697 -35.95 -11.41 10.24
CA THR A 697 -36.82 -11.32 11.41
C THR A 697 -37.91 -10.29 11.16
N VAL A 698 -39.15 -10.66 11.43
CA VAL A 698 -40.34 -9.84 11.19
C VAL A 698 -41.14 -9.72 12.49
N SER A 699 -41.38 -8.50 12.94
CA SER A 699 -42.30 -8.22 14.03
C SER A 699 -43.73 -8.61 13.63
N THR A 700 -44.46 -9.32 14.51
CA THR A 700 -45.81 -9.80 14.19
C THR A 700 -46.91 -8.78 14.48
N GLY A 701 -46.57 -7.61 15.04
CA GLY A 701 -47.51 -6.54 15.32
C GLY A 701 -48.64 -6.97 16.27
N SER A 702 -49.88 -6.62 15.90
CA SER A 702 -51.07 -6.76 16.75
C SER A 702 -52.29 -7.29 15.96
N GLY A 703 -53.16 -8.02 16.66
CA GLY A 703 -54.35 -8.66 16.09
C GLY A 703 -54.06 -10.00 15.39
N ASP A 704 -55.14 -10.71 15.08
CA ASP A 704 -55.10 -12.09 14.60
C ASP A 704 -55.20 -12.15 13.06
N GLY A 705 -54.56 -13.14 12.44
CA GLY A 705 -54.66 -13.36 11.00
C GLY A 705 -53.44 -14.00 10.35
N MET A 706 -53.00 -13.47 9.20
CA MET A 706 -51.90 -14.02 8.40
C MET A 706 -50.77 -13.01 8.17
N LEU A 707 -49.53 -13.51 8.05
CA LEU A 707 -48.31 -12.74 7.78
C LEU A 707 -47.38 -13.53 6.83
N ARG A 708 -46.90 -12.91 5.76
CA ARG A 708 -45.95 -13.47 4.77
C ARG A 708 -44.85 -12.44 4.43
N LEU A 709 -43.64 -12.92 4.14
CA LEU A 709 -42.54 -12.12 3.59
C LEU A 709 -42.49 -12.26 2.05
N ASP A 710 -42.34 -11.13 1.36
CA ASP A 710 -42.26 -11.01 -0.12
C ASP A 710 -41.07 -10.12 -0.52
N ILE A 711 -40.39 -10.46 -1.61
CA ILE A 711 -39.26 -9.66 -2.16
C ILE A 711 -39.80 -8.82 -3.35
N PRO A 712 -39.74 -7.48 -3.33
CA PRO A 712 -40.32 -6.61 -4.36
C PRO A 712 -39.41 -6.49 -5.59
N THR A 713 -39.90 -5.88 -6.67
CA THR A 713 -39.09 -5.51 -7.86
C THR A 713 -38.19 -4.29 -7.64
N SER A 714 -37.96 -3.90 -6.39
CA SER A 714 -37.14 -2.76 -5.98
C SER A 714 -36.03 -3.17 -5.01
N ALA A 715 -35.85 -4.47 -4.79
CA ALA A 715 -34.69 -4.99 -4.09
C ALA A 715 -33.42 -4.67 -4.90
N LEU A 716 -32.33 -4.30 -4.22
CA LEU A 716 -31.04 -3.92 -4.81
C LEU A 716 -29.95 -4.97 -4.53
N ILE A 717 -30.38 -6.19 -4.21
CA ILE A 717 -29.54 -7.39 -4.09
C ILE A 717 -28.83 -7.66 -5.42
N SER A 718 -27.53 -7.92 -5.36
CA SER A 718 -26.71 -8.44 -6.45
C SER A 718 -25.86 -9.62 -5.97
N ASP A 719 -25.21 -10.33 -6.89
CA ASP A 719 -23.99 -11.07 -6.56
C ASP A 719 -22.81 -10.10 -6.28
N VAL A 720 -21.64 -10.67 -6.02
CA VAL A 720 -20.38 -9.93 -5.75
C VAL A 720 -19.75 -9.27 -6.99
N VAL A 721 -20.06 -9.73 -8.20
CA VAL A 721 -19.56 -9.17 -9.48
C VAL A 721 -20.43 -8.00 -9.94
N GLY A 722 -21.67 -7.95 -9.46
CA GLY A 722 -22.62 -6.84 -9.61
C GLY A 722 -23.86 -7.19 -10.42
N ASN A 723 -24.11 -8.45 -10.79
CA ASN A 723 -25.34 -8.77 -11.52
C ASN A 723 -26.56 -8.73 -10.57
N GLY A 724 -27.58 -7.95 -10.95
CA GLY A 724 -28.74 -7.69 -10.09
C GLY A 724 -29.75 -8.84 -10.06
N LEU A 725 -30.28 -9.16 -8.86
CA LEU A 725 -31.19 -10.27 -8.58
C LEU A 725 -32.40 -10.33 -9.54
N THR A 726 -32.58 -11.49 -10.19
CA THR A 726 -33.68 -11.75 -11.13
C THR A 726 -34.79 -12.62 -10.54
N GLY A 727 -35.88 -12.82 -11.30
CA GLY A 727 -37.07 -13.55 -10.86
C GLY A 727 -38.06 -12.74 -10.00
N LEU A 728 -37.80 -11.44 -9.79
CA LEU A 728 -38.61 -10.55 -8.95
C LEU A 728 -39.97 -10.17 -9.59
N PRO A 729 -41.04 -9.93 -8.80
CA PRO A 729 -41.09 -10.01 -7.34
C PRO A 729 -41.35 -11.44 -6.84
N TYR A 730 -40.60 -11.89 -5.83
CA TYR A 730 -40.81 -13.20 -5.24
C TYR A 730 -41.97 -13.16 -4.23
N GLN A 731 -43.06 -13.87 -4.56
CA GLN A 731 -44.28 -13.93 -3.75
C GLN A 731 -44.77 -15.36 -3.46
N ALA A 732 -43.89 -16.35 -3.63
CA ALA A 732 -44.19 -17.77 -3.44
C ALA A 732 -43.87 -18.27 -2.01
N GLY A 733 -43.41 -17.37 -1.12
CA GLY A 733 -42.98 -17.69 0.24
C GLY A 733 -44.09 -18.22 1.15
N GLU A 734 -43.65 -18.92 2.20
CA GLU A 734 -44.55 -19.42 3.25
C GLU A 734 -45.17 -18.31 4.10
N ALA A 735 -46.31 -18.59 4.74
CA ALA A 735 -47.00 -17.65 5.63
C ALA A 735 -47.25 -18.23 7.03
N TYR A 736 -47.22 -17.35 8.04
CA TYR A 736 -47.64 -17.60 9.43
C TYR A 736 -49.11 -17.26 9.65
N THR A 737 -49.74 -18.03 10.52
CA THR A 737 -51.00 -17.69 11.19
C THR A 737 -50.66 -17.08 12.55
N ILE A 738 -51.04 -15.83 12.77
CA ILE A 738 -50.83 -15.09 14.00
C ILE A 738 -52.12 -15.10 14.82
N ASP A 739 -52.01 -15.37 16.10
CA ASP A 739 -53.12 -15.33 17.08
C ASP A 739 -52.64 -14.58 18.32
N LYS A 740 -53.42 -13.61 18.82
CA LYS A 740 -53.07 -12.73 19.94
C LYS A 740 -54.22 -12.60 20.94
N THR A 741 -55.35 -13.26 20.72
CA THR A 741 -56.59 -13.02 21.47
C THR A 741 -56.77 -14.07 22.56
N GLY A 742 -56.81 -13.63 23.82
CA GLY A 742 -57.01 -14.50 24.98
C GLY A 742 -58.48 -14.83 25.30
N PRO A 743 -58.76 -15.99 25.92
CA PRO A 743 -60.13 -16.47 26.18
C PRO A 743 -60.87 -15.63 27.23
N THR A 744 -62.19 -15.53 27.09
CA THR A 744 -63.12 -14.88 28.03
C THR A 744 -63.72 -15.86 29.04
N VAL A 745 -64.04 -15.37 30.24
CA VAL A 745 -64.44 -16.18 31.41
C VAL A 745 -65.69 -15.62 32.09
N ASP A 746 -66.57 -16.49 32.57
CA ASP A 746 -67.79 -16.16 33.31
C ASP A 746 -67.88 -17.02 34.59
N LEU A 747 -68.21 -16.43 35.75
CA LEU A 747 -68.09 -17.05 37.08
C LEU A 747 -69.24 -16.67 38.02
N GLU A 748 -69.83 -17.63 38.72
CA GLU A 748 -70.98 -17.40 39.63
C GLU A 748 -70.96 -18.30 40.88
N GLN A 749 -71.63 -17.86 41.96
CA GLN A 749 -71.88 -18.69 43.16
C GLN A 749 -72.56 -20.03 42.81
N ALA A 750 -72.10 -21.12 43.43
CA ALA A 750 -72.75 -22.42 43.23
C ALA A 750 -74.14 -22.44 43.90
N ALA A 751 -75.17 -22.79 43.12
CA ALA A 751 -76.60 -22.64 43.44
C ALA A 751 -77.16 -23.42 44.66
N GLU A 752 -76.31 -24.01 45.51
CA GLU A 752 -76.66 -24.68 46.76
C GLU A 752 -75.83 -24.16 47.97
N GLN A 753 -75.03 -23.10 47.79
CA GLN A 753 -74.18 -22.50 48.84
C GLN A 753 -75.01 -21.72 49.88
N ALA A 754 -74.51 -21.63 51.11
CA ALA A 754 -75.10 -20.83 52.19
C ALA A 754 -74.18 -19.69 52.63
N ASP A 755 -74.78 -18.55 52.97
CA ASP A 755 -74.14 -17.31 53.41
C ASP A 755 -74.98 -16.62 54.52
N PRO A 756 -74.39 -16.11 55.62
CA PRO A 756 -73.00 -16.29 56.08
C PRO A 756 -72.76 -17.66 56.75
N THR A 757 -71.49 -18.07 56.83
CA THR A 757 -71.10 -19.41 57.32
C THR A 757 -69.87 -19.40 58.21
N ASN A 758 -69.87 -20.19 59.29
CA ASN A 758 -68.67 -20.50 60.05
C ASN A 758 -68.13 -21.92 59.78
N THR A 759 -68.38 -22.46 58.58
CA THR A 759 -67.90 -23.78 58.15
C THR A 759 -67.34 -23.76 56.73
N THR A 760 -66.19 -24.42 56.56
CA THR A 760 -65.55 -24.71 55.26
C THR A 760 -66.09 -26.01 54.64
N PRO A 761 -66.10 -26.19 53.29
CA PRO A 761 -65.77 -25.22 52.24
C PRO A 761 -66.97 -24.40 51.71
N ILE A 762 -66.69 -23.42 50.84
CA ILE A 762 -67.63 -22.54 50.10
C ILE A 762 -67.44 -22.73 48.58
N SER A 763 -68.49 -22.77 47.74
CA SER A 763 -68.37 -23.22 46.32
C SER A 763 -68.89 -22.25 45.22
N PHE A 764 -68.27 -22.29 44.03
CA PHE A 764 -68.54 -21.45 42.83
C PHE A 764 -68.42 -22.25 41.51
N THR A 765 -68.88 -21.72 40.37
CA THR A 765 -68.92 -22.35 39.03
C THR A 765 -68.38 -21.41 37.95
N VAL A 766 -67.75 -21.95 36.88
CA VAL A 766 -66.99 -21.19 35.86
C VAL A 766 -67.26 -21.70 34.43
N VAL A 767 -67.28 -20.82 33.42
CA VAL A 767 -67.40 -21.12 31.99
C VAL A 767 -66.40 -20.29 31.16
N PHE A 768 -65.85 -20.87 30.07
CA PHE A 768 -65.01 -20.19 29.06
C PHE A 768 -65.70 -20.21 27.68
N ASN A 769 -65.40 -19.25 26.80
CA ASN A 769 -65.95 -19.23 25.43
C ASN A 769 -65.32 -20.25 24.46
N GLU A 770 -64.08 -20.68 24.74
CA GLU A 770 -63.31 -21.61 23.91
C GLU A 770 -62.39 -22.50 24.76
N PRO A 771 -61.81 -23.59 24.20
CA PRO A 771 -61.06 -24.57 24.98
C PRO A 771 -59.73 -24.01 25.51
N ILE A 772 -59.64 -23.85 26.83
CA ILE A 772 -58.38 -23.56 27.52
C ILE A 772 -57.48 -24.80 27.61
N ASN A 773 -56.21 -24.60 27.95
CA ASN A 773 -55.33 -25.67 28.41
C ASN A 773 -55.79 -26.19 29.80
N ALA A 774 -56.79 -27.07 29.80
CA ALA A 774 -57.41 -27.59 31.03
C ALA A 774 -56.46 -28.41 31.95
N ALA A 775 -55.21 -28.61 31.56
CA ALA A 775 -54.17 -29.20 32.41
C ALA A 775 -53.43 -28.17 33.28
N THR A 776 -53.47 -26.87 32.95
CA THR A 776 -52.87 -25.80 33.76
C THR A 776 -53.87 -25.22 34.77
N PHE A 777 -55.16 -25.07 34.41
CA PHE A 777 -56.15 -24.44 35.28
C PHE A 777 -56.31 -25.15 36.64
N SER A 778 -55.92 -24.41 37.68
CA SER A 778 -55.58 -24.86 39.03
C SER A 778 -56.19 -23.92 40.09
N ALA A 779 -56.06 -24.29 41.36
CA ALA A 779 -56.45 -23.45 42.50
C ALA A 779 -55.62 -22.16 42.65
N SER A 780 -54.47 -22.07 41.99
CA SER A 780 -53.64 -20.86 41.90
C SER A 780 -54.30 -19.73 41.10
N ASP A 781 -55.17 -20.10 40.16
CA ASP A 781 -55.60 -19.20 39.08
C ASP A 781 -56.93 -18.50 39.43
N VAL A 782 -57.39 -18.76 40.64
CA VAL A 782 -58.60 -18.23 41.25
C VAL A 782 -58.19 -17.22 42.31
N ALA A 783 -58.52 -15.95 42.11
CA ALA A 783 -58.37 -14.95 43.16
C ALA A 783 -59.43 -15.16 44.25
N LEU A 784 -58.94 -15.20 45.50
CA LEU A 784 -59.73 -15.40 46.70
C LEU A 784 -59.51 -14.23 47.65
N ASP A 785 -60.30 -13.16 47.50
CA ASP A 785 -60.26 -12.04 48.43
C ASP A 785 -60.99 -12.43 49.72
N TRP A 786 -60.24 -12.80 50.75
CA TRP A 786 -60.77 -13.00 52.09
C TRP A 786 -60.50 -11.74 52.91
N SER A 787 -61.55 -10.97 53.25
CA SER A 787 -61.46 -9.60 53.81
C SER A 787 -60.93 -9.51 55.26
N ALA A 788 -60.05 -10.45 55.62
CA ALA A 788 -59.50 -10.72 56.95
C ALA A 788 -57.99 -10.99 56.99
N SER A 789 -57.37 -11.35 55.85
CA SER A 789 -56.16 -12.19 55.75
C SER A 789 -56.32 -13.63 56.29
N GLY A 790 -55.29 -14.49 56.19
CA GLY A 790 -55.32 -15.88 56.67
C GLY A 790 -55.31 -16.92 55.54
N GLU A 791 -54.75 -18.11 55.79
CA GLU A 791 -54.51 -19.14 54.76
C GLU A 791 -55.80 -19.84 54.32
N ILE A 792 -56.43 -19.31 53.27
CA ILE A 792 -57.55 -19.95 52.59
C ILE A 792 -57.09 -20.67 51.32
N THR A 793 -57.79 -21.76 50.97
CA THR A 793 -57.36 -22.69 49.91
C THR A 793 -58.50 -23.06 48.98
N ALA A 794 -58.36 -22.77 47.69
CA ALA A 794 -59.26 -23.27 46.65
C ALA A 794 -58.94 -24.71 46.24
N THR A 795 -59.91 -25.32 45.56
CA THR A 795 -59.77 -26.52 44.74
C THR A 795 -60.58 -26.32 43.47
N VAL A 796 -60.01 -26.67 42.32
CA VAL A 796 -60.64 -26.55 41.00
C VAL A 796 -60.86 -27.94 40.41
N ALA A 797 -61.99 -28.13 39.70
CA ALA A 797 -62.27 -29.33 38.94
C ALA A 797 -63.10 -29.03 37.69
N GLU A 798 -62.73 -29.61 36.55
CA GLU A 798 -63.58 -29.60 35.35
C GLU A 798 -64.87 -30.39 35.62
N ILE A 799 -65.98 -29.94 35.01
CA ILE A 799 -67.27 -30.61 35.05
C ILE A 799 -67.81 -30.82 33.63
N ALA A 800 -68.86 -31.63 33.50
CA ALA A 800 -69.44 -31.94 32.18
C ALA A 800 -69.82 -30.63 31.45
N PRO A 801 -69.38 -30.45 30.18
CA PRO A 801 -69.17 -31.51 29.20
C PRO A 801 -67.76 -32.11 29.04
N PHE A 802 -66.74 -31.69 29.81
CA PHE A 802 -65.36 -32.20 29.71
C PHE A 802 -64.68 -31.95 28.34
N ASN A 803 -64.50 -30.68 28.01
CA ASN A 803 -64.05 -30.18 26.70
C ASN A 803 -63.13 -28.94 26.83
N GLY A 804 -62.65 -28.64 28.03
CA GLY A 804 -61.84 -27.46 28.32
C GLY A 804 -62.63 -26.15 28.50
N THR A 805 -63.94 -26.19 28.80
CA THR A 805 -64.75 -24.95 28.89
C THR A 805 -65.67 -24.78 30.10
N VAL A 806 -65.76 -25.72 31.06
CA VAL A 806 -66.66 -25.60 32.24
C VAL A 806 -66.09 -26.23 33.51
N PHE A 807 -66.03 -25.47 34.61
CA PHE A 807 -65.33 -25.85 35.85
C PHE A 807 -66.11 -25.48 37.14
N ARG A 808 -65.64 -26.00 38.28
CA ARG A 808 -66.13 -25.71 39.64
C ARG A 808 -64.97 -25.36 40.57
N ILE A 809 -65.21 -24.42 41.49
CA ILE A 809 -64.27 -23.97 42.54
C ILE A 809 -64.86 -24.31 43.92
N ALA A 810 -64.04 -24.71 44.89
CA ALA A 810 -64.42 -24.81 46.31
C ALA A 810 -63.30 -24.38 47.29
N VAL A 811 -63.63 -23.52 48.26
CA VAL A 811 -62.72 -22.71 49.10
C VAL A 811 -62.77 -23.12 50.58
N SER A 812 -61.62 -23.40 51.20
CA SER A 812 -61.43 -23.82 52.60
C SER A 812 -60.48 -22.89 53.37
N GLY A 813 -60.13 -23.23 54.62
CA GLY A 813 -58.96 -22.70 55.34
C GLY A 813 -59.20 -21.58 56.37
N MET A 814 -60.31 -20.83 56.24
CA MET A 814 -60.61 -19.61 57.02
C MET A 814 -60.31 -19.75 58.53
N ASP A 815 -59.32 -19.02 59.03
CA ASP A 815 -59.05 -18.88 60.47
C ASP A 815 -59.59 -17.56 61.05
N ARG A 816 -59.88 -16.54 60.22
CA ARG A 816 -60.09 -15.15 60.71
C ARG A 816 -61.10 -14.19 60.01
N SER A 817 -61.20 -12.92 60.45
CA SER A 817 -62.28 -11.89 60.28
C SER A 817 -62.60 -11.27 58.92
N GLY A 818 -63.43 -11.88 58.07
CA GLY A 818 -63.76 -11.23 56.80
C GLY A 818 -64.79 -11.93 55.94
N VAL A 819 -64.88 -11.50 54.68
CA VAL A 819 -65.77 -11.97 53.62
C VAL A 819 -64.93 -12.54 52.47
N ILE A 820 -65.25 -13.72 51.93
CA ILE A 820 -64.72 -14.23 50.65
C ILE A 820 -65.38 -13.47 49.52
N THR A 821 -64.60 -13.09 48.52
CA THR A 821 -65.02 -12.82 47.14
C THR A 821 -64.21 -13.74 46.23
N VAL A 822 -64.82 -14.33 45.20
CA VAL A 822 -64.11 -15.22 44.26
C VAL A 822 -64.19 -14.67 42.83
N SER A 823 -63.04 -14.61 42.16
CA SER A 823 -62.92 -14.23 40.75
C SER A 823 -61.77 -15.00 40.08
N ILE A 824 -61.70 -14.93 38.75
CA ILE A 824 -60.51 -15.32 37.98
C ILE A 824 -59.96 -14.04 37.35
N PRO A 825 -58.77 -13.58 37.77
CA PRO A 825 -58.11 -12.43 37.16
C PRO A 825 -57.86 -12.63 35.65
N ALA A 826 -57.60 -11.53 34.94
CA ALA A 826 -56.94 -11.64 33.64
C ALA A 826 -55.50 -12.13 33.84
N GLY A 827 -54.94 -12.84 32.86
CA GLY A 827 -53.52 -13.21 32.91
C GLY A 827 -53.20 -14.54 33.60
N MET A 828 -54.18 -15.40 33.91
CA MET A 828 -53.98 -16.57 34.77
C MET A 828 -54.04 -17.93 34.04
N ILE A 829 -54.72 -18.00 32.90
CA ILE A 829 -55.09 -19.25 32.23
C ILE A 829 -54.89 -19.10 30.73
N GLU A 830 -54.13 -20.02 30.13
CA GLU A 830 -53.80 -20.02 28.70
C GLU A 830 -54.80 -20.83 27.87
N ASP A 831 -54.97 -20.41 26.60
CA ASP A 831 -55.51 -21.26 25.53
C ASP A 831 -54.50 -22.35 25.10
N LEU A 832 -54.62 -22.87 23.87
CA LEU A 832 -53.71 -23.90 23.32
C LEU A 832 -52.50 -23.32 22.55
N ILE A 833 -52.37 -21.99 22.46
CA ILE A 833 -51.29 -21.27 21.77
C ILE A 833 -50.43 -20.45 22.76
N GLY A 834 -50.98 -20.13 23.94
CA GLY A 834 -50.32 -19.37 25.02
C GLY A 834 -50.96 -18.01 25.30
N ASN A 835 -52.15 -17.71 24.77
CA ASN A 835 -52.84 -16.45 25.04
C ASN A 835 -53.58 -16.52 26.37
N LEU A 836 -53.30 -15.57 27.27
CA LEU A 836 -53.86 -15.54 28.62
C LEU A 836 -55.27 -14.95 28.66
N ASN A 837 -56.11 -15.51 29.53
CA ASN A 837 -57.52 -15.14 29.66
C ASN A 837 -57.76 -13.68 30.05
N LEU A 838 -58.91 -13.15 29.65
CA LEU A 838 -59.50 -11.93 30.21
C LEU A 838 -60.21 -12.22 31.55
N ALA A 839 -60.32 -11.21 32.41
CA ALA A 839 -60.88 -11.36 33.76
C ALA A 839 -62.35 -11.81 33.75
N SER A 840 -62.74 -12.63 34.73
CA SER A 840 -64.09 -13.21 34.81
C SER A 840 -65.20 -12.18 35.03
N THR A 841 -66.27 -12.25 34.24
CA THR A 841 -67.55 -11.61 34.58
C THR A 841 -68.31 -12.42 35.65
N SER A 842 -69.19 -11.74 36.40
CA SER A 842 -70.00 -12.36 37.46
C SER A 842 -71.21 -11.48 37.81
N MET A 843 -72.26 -12.08 38.38
CA MET A 843 -73.40 -11.39 39.00
C MET A 843 -73.53 -11.66 40.51
N ASP A 844 -72.94 -12.73 41.08
CA ASP A 844 -72.96 -13.03 42.54
C ASP A 844 -71.77 -13.93 43.00
N ASN A 845 -70.97 -13.50 44.00
CA ASN A 845 -69.72 -14.18 44.39
C ASN A 845 -69.17 -14.09 45.86
N THR A 846 -69.94 -13.97 46.98
CA THR A 846 -69.39 -13.66 48.37
C THR A 846 -69.92 -14.39 49.68
N VAL A 847 -69.15 -14.54 50.84
CA VAL A 847 -69.52 -15.18 52.21
C VAL A 847 -68.60 -14.85 53.50
N THR A 848 -68.94 -14.93 54.84
CA THR A 848 -68.20 -14.30 56.07
C THR A 848 -67.64 -15.10 57.36
N TYR A 849 -66.51 -14.74 58.10
CA TYR A 849 -65.83 -15.34 59.37
C TYR A 849 -65.10 -14.35 60.44
N TRP A 850 -64.17 -14.75 61.39
CA TRP A 850 -63.53 -13.94 62.56
C TRP A 850 -62.07 -14.29 63.18
N ASP A 851 -61.04 -13.35 63.30
CA ASP A 851 -59.73 -13.16 64.13
C ASP A 851 -58.47 -12.31 63.51
N PRO A 852 -57.16 -12.21 64.01
CA PRO A 852 -56.03 -11.27 63.53
C PRO A 852 -54.46 -11.64 63.58
N ASN A 853 -53.47 -10.71 63.21
CA ASN A 853 -51.98 -10.49 63.62
C ASN A 853 -50.74 -10.52 62.57
N SER A 854 -49.62 -9.72 62.71
CA SER A 854 -48.29 -9.69 61.91
C SER A 854 -46.97 -9.00 62.55
N ASP A 855 -45.79 -8.91 61.83
CA ASP A 855 -44.52 -8.03 61.84
C ASP A 855 -44.03 -7.91 60.37
N SER A 856 -43.62 -6.75 59.82
CA SER A 856 -44.26 -6.35 58.54
C SER A 856 -43.47 -6.03 57.23
N ASP A 857 -42.22 -5.54 57.20
CA ASP A 857 -41.51 -5.24 55.91
C ASP A 857 -40.10 -5.84 55.74
N GLY A 858 -39.23 -5.75 56.75
CA GLY A 858 -37.91 -6.43 56.79
C GLY A 858 -36.75 -5.69 56.12
N ASP A 859 -36.72 -4.35 56.18
CA ASP A 859 -35.66 -3.50 55.63
C ASP A 859 -34.30 -3.63 56.36
N GLY A 860 -34.34 -3.92 57.67
CA GLY A 860 -33.20 -3.87 58.60
C GLY A 860 -33.59 -3.37 60.00
N LEU A 861 -34.74 -2.72 60.11
CA LEU A 861 -35.41 -2.26 61.33
C LEU A 861 -36.51 -3.27 61.72
N ASN A 862 -37.58 -2.83 62.41
CA ASN A 862 -38.75 -3.64 62.77
C ASN A 862 -39.89 -2.77 63.33
N ASP A 863 -41.11 -3.34 63.33
CA ASP A 863 -42.43 -2.77 63.67
C ASP A 863 -42.47 -1.89 64.94
N TRP A 864 -41.47 -2.00 65.83
CA TRP A 864 -41.32 -1.24 67.07
C TRP A 864 -40.16 -0.23 67.11
N ASP A 865 -39.03 -0.54 66.46
CA ASP A 865 -37.85 0.34 66.40
C ASP A 865 -38.03 1.49 65.39
N GLU A 866 -38.74 1.26 64.28
CA GLU A 866 -39.07 2.29 63.30
C GLU A 866 -39.93 3.41 63.90
N VAL A 867 -40.88 3.02 64.76
CA VAL A 867 -41.69 3.91 65.60
C VAL A 867 -40.83 4.78 66.55
N GLN A 868 -39.55 4.45 66.78
CA GLN A 868 -38.60 5.31 67.52
C GLN A 868 -37.81 6.26 66.61
N LEU A 869 -37.54 5.88 65.36
CA LEU A 869 -36.83 6.72 64.38
C LEU A 869 -37.77 7.73 63.69
N GLY A 870 -39.05 7.40 63.57
CA GLY A 870 -40.06 8.19 62.84
C GLY A 870 -40.43 7.58 61.49
N THR A 871 -39.70 6.55 61.08
CA THR A 871 -39.93 5.70 59.91
C THR A 871 -41.21 4.87 60.06
N ASN A 872 -41.67 4.26 58.97
CA ASN A 872 -42.96 3.59 58.88
C ASN A 872 -42.83 2.05 58.90
N PRO A 873 -43.28 1.36 59.98
CA PRO A 873 -43.34 -0.11 60.19
C PRO A 873 -43.71 -1.08 59.06
N ASN A 874 -44.08 -0.60 57.87
CA ASN A 874 -44.61 -1.35 56.74
C ASN A 874 -44.08 -0.78 55.39
N ALA A 875 -42.98 -0.02 55.38
CA ALA A 875 -42.30 0.48 54.19
C ALA A 875 -40.78 0.64 54.45
N SER A 876 -39.97 -0.10 53.70
CA SER A 876 -38.50 -0.14 53.77
C SER A 876 -37.76 1.12 53.29
N ASP A 877 -38.51 2.17 53.00
CA ASP A 877 -38.14 3.48 52.47
C ASP A 877 -39.29 4.39 52.92
N SER A 878 -39.03 5.23 53.90
CA SER A 878 -40.06 5.96 54.66
C SER A 878 -40.46 7.30 54.06
N ASP A 879 -39.69 7.84 53.12
CA ASP A 879 -40.03 9.08 52.41
C ASP A 879 -40.24 8.93 50.91
N GLY A 880 -39.81 7.79 50.33
CA GLY A 880 -40.12 7.34 48.99
C GLY A 880 -39.12 7.78 47.93
N ASP A 881 -37.84 7.92 48.27
CA ASP A 881 -36.80 8.38 47.34
C ASP A 881 -36.03 7.25 46.61
N GLY A 882 -36.20 6.01 47.04
CA GLY A 882 -35.57 4.82 46.45
C GLY A 882 -34.34 4.30 47.20
N MET A 883 -33.86 5.01 48.22
CA MET A 883 -32.82 4.55 49.14
C MET A 883 -33.47 3.94 50.40
N PRO A 884 -33.04 2.77 50.89
CA PRO A 884 -33.65 2.18 52.10
C PRO A 884 -33.25 2.90 53.39
N ASP A 885 -34.18 2.99 54.34
CA ASP A 885 -33.99 3.67 55.64
C ASP A 885 -32.71 3.20 56.37
N GLY A 886 -32.44 1.89 56.33
CA GLY A 886 -31.26 1.27 56.93
C GLY A 886 -29.93 1.53 56.20
N TRP A 887 -29.95 1.94 54.93
CA TRP A 887 -28.77 2.26 54.11
C TRP A 887 -28.37 3.73 54.22
N GLU A 888 -29.33 4.65 54.20
CA GLU A 888 -29.08 6.08 54.37
C GLU A 888 -28.41 6.39 55.72
N VAL A 889 -28.92 5.77 56.79
CA VAL A 889 -28.37 5.86 58.15
C VAL A 889 -26.93 5.35 58.23
N ALA A 890 -26.51 4.46 57.32
CA ALA A 890 -25.14 3.96 57.25
C ALA A 890 -24.18 4.95 56.56
N ASN A 891 -24.66 5.66 55.53
CA ASN A 891 -23.85 6.61 54.74
C ASN A 891 -23.93 8.07 55.24
N GLY A 892 -24.84 8.37 56.18
CA GLY A 892 -24.97 9.69 56.81
C GLY A 892 -26.02 10.60 56.17
N LEU A 893 -26.84 10.04 55.30
CA LEU A 893 -28.05 10.66 54.71
C LEU A 893 -29.23 10.57 55.70
N ASN A 894 -30.44 10.97 55.30
CA ASN A 894 -31.54 11.21 56.24
C ASN A 894 -32.89 10.57 55.82
N PRO A 895 -33.27 9.40 56.41
CA PRO A 895 -34.36 8.51 55.96
C PRO A 895 -35.79 9.00 56.27
N ASN A 896 -36.00 10.29 56.09
CA ASN A 896 -37.17 11.08 56.46
C ASN A 896 -37.23 12.37 55.60
N SER A 897 -36.41 12.50 54.54
CA SER A 897 -36.14 13.74 53.83
C SER A 897 -35.48 13.62 52.43
N ASN A 898 -35.92 12.71 51.55
CA ASN A 898 -35.71 12.70 50.09
C ASN A 898 -34.49 13.50 49.62
N ASP A 899 -33.31 12.88 49.71
CA ASP A 899 -32.04 13.49 49.32
C ASP A 899 -31.32 12.74 48.19
N ALA A 900 -31.95 11.70 47.61
CA ALA A 900 -31.60 10.98 46.38
C ALA A 900 -31.09 11.84 45.20
N SER A 901 -31.53 13.11 45.09
CA SER A 901 -31.12 14.05 44.04
C SER A 901 -30.02 15.04 44.47
N GLY A 902 -29.38 14.80 45.61
CA GLY A 902 -28.16 15.48 46.03
C GLY A 902 -26.94 14.90 45.31
N ASP A 903 -25.98 15.77 45.04
CA ASP A 903 -24.66 15.50 44.47
C ASP A 903 -23.65 16.21 45.40
N PRO A 904 -23.02 15.49 46.36
CA PRO A 904 -22.27 16.14 47.45
C PRO A 904 -20.83 16.53 47.10
N ASP A 905 -20.19 15.87 46.13
CA ASP A 905 -18.80 16.08 45.71
C ASP A 905 -18.64 16.66 44.30
N ASN A 906 -19.71 16.67 43.49
CA ASN A 906 -19.86 17.37 42.21
C ASN A 906 -19.21 16.65 41.01
N ASP A 907 -19.31 15.31 40.93
CA ASP A 907 -18.89 14.52 39.76
C ASP A 907 -19.98 14.32 38.68
N GLY A 908 -21.26 14.46 39.03
CA GLY A 908 -22.40 14.29 38.13
C GLY A 908 -23.31 13.09 38.43
N LEU A 909 -22.96 12.22 39.38
CA LEU A 909 -23.87 11.26 40.00
C LEU A 909 -24.70 11.92 41.11
N SER A 910 -25.75 11.24 41.55
CA SER A 910 -26.53 11.65 42.72
C SER A 910 -26.60 10.50 43.72
N ASN A 911 -26.87 10.79 45.01
CA ASN A 911 -26.92 9.81 46.11
C ASN A 911 -27.59 8.47 45.73
N LEU A 912 -28.70 8.53 44.98
CA LEU A 912 -29.46 7.35 44.50
C LEU A 912 -28.80 6.62 43.32
N GLN A 913 -28.14 7.34 42.40
CA GLN A 913 -27.33 6.73 41.34
C GLN A 913 -26.12 6.03 41.97
N GLU A 914 -25.47 6.65 42.94
CA GLU A 914 -24.31 6.08 43.63
C GLU A 914 -24.68 4.84 44.45
N TYR A 915 -25.86 4.82 45.08
CA TYR A 915 -26.42 3.60 45.66
C TYR A 915 -26.56 2.46 44.63
N GLN A 916 -26.89 2.78 43.38
CA GLN A 916 -27.02 1.80 42.29
C GLN A 916 -25.66 1.37 41.71
N HIS A 917 -24.69 2.29 41.60
CA HIS A 917 -23.34 2.04 41.09
C HIS A 917 -22.35 1.54 42.16
N SER A 918 -22.75 1.55 43.44
CA SER A 918 -21.92 1.19 44.62
C SER A 918 -20.71 2.08 44.88
N THR A 919 -20.73 3.31 44.33
CA THR A 919 -19.75 4.38 44.58
C THR A 919 -20.02 5.10 45.93
N ASN A 920 -19.30 6.18 46.24
CA ASN A 920 -19.37 6.83 47.56
C ASN A 920 -19.76 8.32 47.47
N PRO A 921 -20.90 8.76 48.06
CA PRO A 921 -21.51 10.11 47.94
C PRO A 921 -20.76 11.23 48.67
N ASN A 922 -19.43 11.15 48.72
CA ASN A 922 -18.49 12.11 49.29
C ASN A 922 -17.08 12.01 48.64
N ALA A 923 -16.90 11.31 47.51
CA ALA A 923 -15.63 11.22 46.78
C ALA A 923 -15.83 11.00 45.26
N SER A 924 -15.58 12.07 44.49
CA SER A 924 -15.68 12.18 43.04
C SER A 924 -14.61 11.44 42.22
N ASP A 925 -14.06 10.36 42.78
CA ASP A 925 -13.01 9.47 42.26
C ASP A 925 -12.89 8.34 43.30
N SER A 926 -13.70 7.29 43.13
CA SER A 926 -13.88 6.22 44.13
C SER A 926 -12.70 5.25 44.24
N ASP A 927 -11.85 5.12 43.21
CA ASP A 927 -10.69 4.20 43.22
C ASP A 927 -9.31 4.87 43.15
N GLY A 928 -9.21 6.09 42.63
CA GLY A 928 -8.01 6.92 42.65
C GLY A 928 -7.17 6.93 41.36
N ASP A 929 -7.77 6.70 40.19
CA ASP A 929 -7.04 6.65 38.90
C ASP A 929 -6.86 8.01 38.20
N GLY A 930 -7.77 8.96 38.47
CA GLY A 930 -7.75 10.31 37.92
C GLY A 930 -8.95 10.68 37.04
N MET A 931 -9.82 9.72 36.73
CA MET A 931 -11.13 9.94 36.12
C MET A 931 -12.23 10.07 37.20
N PRO A 932 -13.31 10.86 36.99
CA PRO A 932 -14.43 10.93 37.94
C PRO A 932 -15.52 9.88 37.69
N ASP A 933 -16.12 9.33 38.76
CA ASP A 933 -17.12 8.26 38.67
C ASP A 933 -18.28 8.60 37.71
N GLY A 934 -18.77 9.85 37.77
CA GLY A 934 -19.82 10.37 36.89
C GLY A 934 -19.45 10.47 35.40
N TRP A 935 -18.17 10.62 35.06
CA TRP A 935 -17.70 10.56 33.66
C TRP A 935 -17.52 9.11 33.20
N GLU A 936 -16.97 8.24 34.05
CA GLU A 936 -16.83 6.82 33.75
C GLU A 936 -18.19 6.15 33.48
N VAL A 937 -19.17 6.39 34.36
CA VAL A 937 -20.55 5.88 34.20
C VAL A 937 -21.20 6.42 32.91
N ALA A 938 -20.91 7.67 32.52
CA ALA A 938 -21.44 8.25 31.29
C ALA A 938 -20.85 7.59 30.02
N ASN A 939 -19.61 7.08 30.10
CA ASN A 939 -18.90 6.44 28.98
C ASN A 939 -18.81 4.90 29.12
N GLY A 940 -19.53 4.29 30.06
CA GLY A 940 -19.61 2.83 30.22
C GLY A 940 -18.40 2.17 30.89
N LEU A 941 -17.47 2.95 31.43
CA LEU A 941 -16.31 2.49 32.21
C LEU A 941 -16.72 2.14 33.66
N ASN A 942 -15.76 1.68 34.47
CA ASN A 942 -16.05 1.08 35.78
C ASN A 942 -15.45 1.87 36.97
N PRO A 943 -16.25 2.72 37.67
CA PRO A 943 -15.81 3.69 38.69
C PRO A 943 -15.40 3.07 40.05
N ASN A 944 -14.81 1.88 40.00
CA ASN A 944 -14.38 1.07 41.14
C ASN A 944 -13.15 0.21 40.76
N SER A 945 -12.47 0.48 39.63
CA SER A 945 -11.54 -0.47 39.00
C SER A 945 -10.46 0.10 38.05
N ASN A 946 -9.87 1.27 38.31
CA ASN A 946 -8.59 1.75 37.76
C ASN A 946 -8.31 1.31 36.31
N ASP A 947 -9.06 1.88 35.37
CA ASP A 947 -9.00 1.52 33.95
C ASP A 947 -8.47 2.65 33.05
N ALA A 948 -7.96 3.75 33.62
CA ALA A 948 -7.25 4.86 32.96
C ALA A 948 -6.12 4.51 31.95
N SER A 949 -5.67 3.25 31.86
CA SER A 949 -4.74 2.76 30.83
C SER A 949 -5.35 1.69 29.92
N GLY A 950 -6.68 1.63 29.87
CA GLY A 950 -7.47 0.95 28.84
C GLY A 950 -7.53 1.79 27.56
N ASP A 951 -7.89 1.09 26.50
CA ASP A 951 -7.95 1.55 25.10
C ASP A 951 -9.05 0.65 24.48
N PRO A 952 -10.35 1.01 24.60
CA PRO A 952 -11.44 0.05 24.44
C PRO A 952 -11.85 -0.18 22.98
N ASP A 953 -11.74 0.85 22.13
CA ASP A 953 -11.96 0.79 20.68
C ASP A 953 -10.68 0.49 19.89
N ASN A 954 -9.49 0.67 20.48
CA ASN A 954 -8.16 0.38 19.92
C ASN A 954 -7.66 1.46 18.92
N ASP A 955 -7.99 2.73 19.15
CA ASP A 955 -7.47 3.87 18.37
C ASP A 955 -6.01 4.24 18.75
N GLY A 956 -5.59 3.95 19.99
CA GLY A 956 -4.25 4.23 20.51
C GLY A 956 -4.14 5.45 21.44
N LEU A 957 -5.25 6.15 21.70
CA LEU A 957 -5.44 6.92 22.92
C LEU A 957 -5.69 5.96 24.10
N SER A 958 -6.07 6.52 25.25
CA SER A 958 -6.46 5.75 26.42
C SER A 958 -7.49 6.53 27.22
N ASN A 959 -8.33 5.84 28.01
CA ASN A 959 -9.46 6.45 28.74
C ASN A 959 -9.09 7.80 29.41
N LEU A 960 -7.89 7.88 30.02
CA LEU A 960 -7.38 9.10 30.69
C LEU A 960 -6.83 10.17 29.72
N GLN A 961 -6.27 9.80 28.57
CA GLN A 961 -5.96 10.76 27.49
C GLN A 961 -7.26 11.32 26.91
N GLU A 962 -8.24 10.48 26.65
CA GLU A 962 -9.51 10.88 26.04
C GLU A 962 -10.31 11.81 26.94
N TYR A 963 -10.37 11.53 28.24
CA TYR A 963 -10.89 12.47 29.24
C TYR A 963 -10.16 13.83 29.24
N GLN A 964 -8.88 13.88 28.83
CA GLN A 964 -8.13 15.14 28.67
C GLN A 964 -8.36 15.83 27.31
N HIS A 965 -8.68 15.08 26.26
CA HIS A 965 -8.96 15.60 24.91
C HIS A 965 -10.45 15.95 24.70
N GLY A 966 -11.36 15.34 25.45
CA GLY A 966 -12.82 15.47 25.35
C GLY A 966 -13.50 14.44 24.46
N THR A 967 -12.77 13.40 24.06
CA THR A 967 -13.20 12.32 23.15
C THR A 967 -13.94 11.18 23.89
N ASN A 968 -14.41 10.18 23.15
CA ASN A 968 -15.27 9.10 23.64
C ASN A 968 -14.56 7.72 23.60
N PRO A 969 -14.31 7.07 24.76
CA PRO A 969 -13.54 5.80 24.89
C PRO A 969 -14.27 4.54 24.42
N ASN A 970 -15.10 4.67 23.40
CA ASN A 970 -15.80 3.59 22.70
C ASN A 970 -16.05 3.94 21.22
N ALA A 971 -15.45 5.00 20.68
CA ALA A 971 -15.53 5.39 19.28
C ALA A 971 -14.25 6.11 18.84
N SER A 972 -13.42 5.42 18.05
CA SER A 972 -12.17 5.91 17.45
C SER A 972 -12.31 7.09 16.46
N ASP A 973 -13.50 7.69 16.36
CA ASP A 973 -13.89 8.87 15.57
C ASP A 973 -15.07 9.46 16.36
N SER A 974 -14.78 10.48 17.17
CA SER A 974 -15.71 11.02 18.18
C SER A 974 -16.82 11.90 17.60
N ASP A 975 -16.67 12.43 16.37
CA ASP A 975 -17.68 13.31 15.75
C ASP A 975 -18.31 12.78 14.45
N GLY A 976 -17.72 11.75 13.85
CA GLY A 976 -18.25 10.97 12.73
C GLY A 976 -17.92 11.55 11.36
N ASP A 977 -16.74 12.16 11.18
CA ASP A 977 -16.32 12.73 9.90
C ASP A 977 -15.45 11.81 9.03
N GLY A 978 -14.93 10.72 9.61
CA GLY A 978 -14.12 9.71 8.92
C GLY A 978 -12.62 9.79 9.21
N MET A 979 -12.16 10.71 10.05
CA MET A 979 -10.79 10.78 10.57
C MET A 979 -10.73 10.25 12.01
N PRO A 980 -9.67 9.52 12.42
CA PRO A 980 -9.55 9.04 13.80
C PRO A 980 -9.07 10.09 14.79
N ASP A 981 -9.54 9.98 16.03
CA ASP A 981 -9.21 10.88 17.14
C ASP A 981 -7.68 10.95 17.41
N ASP A 982 -6.98 9.81 17.39
CA ASP A 982 -5.52 9.73 17.54
C ASP A 982 -4.78 10.53 16.44
N TRP A 983 -5.21 10.37 15.18
CA TRP A 983 -4.60 10.98 14.00
C TRP A 983 -4.85 12.49 13.98
N GLU A 984 -6.06 12.93 14.32
CA GLU A 984 -6.38 14.35 14.46
C GLU A 984 -5.55 15.01 15.56
N VAL A 985 -5.44 14.37 16.73
CA VAL A 985 -4.59 14.87 17.84
C VAL A 985 -3.12 14.91 17.44
N ALA A 986 -2.64 13.96 16.64
CA ALA A 986 -1.28 13.94 16.13
C ALA A 986 -1.00 15.06 15.11
N ASN A 987 -1.96 15.39 14.25
CA ASN A 987 -1.85 16.42 13.21
C ASN A 987 -2.29 17.82 13.66
N GLY A 988 -2.89 17.95 14.85
CA GLY A 988 -3.31 19.22 15.44
C GLY A 988 -4.68 19.73 14.96
N LEU A 989 -5.51 18.82 14.45
CA LEU A 989 -6.93 19.04 14.15
C LEU A 989 -7.76 18.94 15.45
N ASN A 990 -9.07 18.74 15.37
CA ASN A 990 -9.98 18.87 16.51
C ASN A 990 -11.09 17.81 16.51
N PRO A 991 -10.87 16.65 17.18
CA PRO A 991 -11.67 15.41 17.08
C PRO A 991 -13.01 15.46 17.82
N ASN A 992 -13.76 16.51 17.53
CA ASN A 992 -14.93 16.99 18.27
C ASN A 992 -15.72 18.02 17.40
N SER A 993 -15.38 18.21 16.11
CA SER A 993 -15.92 19.29 15.27
C SER A 993 -15.72 19.16 13.73
N ASN A 994 -15.94 17.99 13.11
CA ASN A 994 -16.15 17.75 11.68
C ASN A 994 -15.40 18.74 10.76
N ASP A 995 -14.09 18.57 10.64
CA ASP A 995 -13.23 19.44 9.84
C ASP A 995 -12.54 18.74 8.64
N ALA A 996 -12.92 17.49 8.34
CA ALA A 996 -12.66 16.73 7.11
C ALA A 996 -12.72 17.49 5.77
N SER A 997 -13.46 18.60 5.72
CA SER A 997 -13.62 19.48 4.53
C SER A 997 -12.84 20.80 4.60
N GLY A 998 -11.97 20.94 5.61
CA GLY A 998 -10.94 21.96 5.69
C GLY A 998 -9.76 21.64 4.78
N ASP A 999 -9.07 22.70 4.37
CA ASP A 999 -7.87 22.72 3.53
C ASP A 999 -6.93 23.76 4.17
N PRO A 1000 -6.03 23.35 5.09
CA PRO A 1000 -5.35 24.30 5.97
C PRO A 1000 -4.14 24.99 5.32
N ASP A 1001 -3.49 24.37 4.34
CA ASP A 1001 -2.30 24.90 3.66
C ASP A 1001 -2.53 25.35 2.19
N ASN A 1002 -3.67 24.97 1.60
CA ASN A 1002 -4.22 25.45 0.32
C ASN A 1002 -3.58 24.79 -0.91
N ASP A 1003 -3.33 23.48 -0.85
CA ASP A 1003 -2.78 22.66 -1.93
C ASP A 1003 -3.87 22.12 -2.91
N GLY A 1004 -5.05 21.77 -2.40
CA GLY A 1004 -6.18 21.22 -3.16
C GLY A 1004 -6.79 19.92 -2.61
N LEU A 1005 -6.17 19.29 -1.60
CA LEU A 1005 -6.77 18.22 -0.80
C LEU A 1005 -7.62 18.81 0.33
N SER A 1006 -8.23 17.94 1.14
CA SER A 1006 -8.88 18.30 2.39
C SER A 1006 -8.48 17.30 3.48
N ASN A 1007 -8.58 17.67 4.76
CA ASN A 1007 -8.08 16.86 5.89
C ASN A 1007 -8.39 15.34 5.75
N LEU A 1008 -9.62 14.98 5.34
CA LEU A 1008 -10.04 13.59 5.14
C LEU A 1008 -9.44 12.93 3.88
N GLN A 1009 -9.24 13.67 2.78
CA GLN A 1009 -8.48 13.19 1.63
C GLN A 1009 -7.02 12.96 2.00
N GLU A 1010 -6.45 13.82 2.85
CA GLU A 1010 -5.06 13.72 3.28
C GLU A 1010 -4.83 12.52 4.21
N TYR A 1011 -5.76 12.27 5.14
CA TYR A 1011 -5.81 11.01 5.88
C TYR A 1011 -5.84 9.79 4.93
N GLN A 1012 -6.67 9.82 3.89
CA GLN A 1012 -6.78 8.75 2.88
C GLN A 1012 -5.51 8.59 2.01
N HIS A 1013 -4.80 9.67 1.73
CA HIS A 1013 -3.53 9.68 0.96
C HIS A 1013 -2.28 9.58 1.85
N SER A 1014 -2.45 9.51 3.18
CA SER A 1014 -1.38 9.53 4.19
C SER A 1014 -0.45 10.76 4.16
N THR A 1015 -0.95 11.88 3.61
CA THR A 1015 -0.28 13.18 3.56
C THR A 1015 -0.54 14.02 4.83
N ASN A 1016 0.00 15.24 4.89
CA ASN A 1016 0.02 16.06 6.10
C ASN A 1016 -0.83 17.35 5.94
N PRO A 1017 -1.95 17.53 6.68
CA PRO A 1017 -2.88 18.67 6.61
C PRO A 1017 -2.32 20.02 7.10
N ASN A 1018 -1.00 20.20 7.07
CA ASN A 1018 -0.29 21.42 7.35
C ASN A 1018 0.98 21.60 6.48
N ALA A 1019 1.20 20.76 5.46
CA ALA A 1019 2.30 20.87 4.51
C ALA A 1019 1.94 20.42 3.08
N SER A 1020 1.66 21.40 2.22
CA SER A 1020 1.32 21.32 0.79
C SER A 1020 2.40 20.75 -0.17
N ASP A 1021 3.26 19.86 0.32
CA ASP A 1021 4.44 19.21 -0.31
C ASP A 1021 4.99 18.25 0.77
N SER A 1022 4.37 17.08 0.91
CA SER A 1022 4.59 16.16 2.05
C SER A 1022 5.97 15.47 2.03
N ASP A 1023 6.54 15.20 0.85
CA ASP A 1023 7.88 14.58 0.75
C ASP A 1023 9.04 15.56 0.45
N GLY A 1024 8.73 16.76 -0.05
CA GLY A 1024 9.69 17.85 -0.25
C GLY A 1024 10.35 17.89 -1.64
N ASP A 1025 9.67 17.42 -2.70
CA ASP A 1025 10.21 17.41 -4.07
C ASP A 1025 9.95 18.71 -4.85
N GLY A 1026 8.91 19.44 -4.46
CA GLY A 1026 8.51 20.73 -5.04
C GLY A 1026 7.23 20.69 -5.89
N MET A 1027 6.58 19.53 -6.00
CA MET A 1027 5.19 19.39 -6.43
C MET A 1027 4.25 19.42 -5.19
N PRO A 1028 3.00 19.90 -5.29
CA PRO A 1028 2.02 19.81 -4.21
C PRO A 1028 1.21 18.52 -4.27
N ASP A 1029 0.90 17.97 -3.10
CA ASP A 1029 0.22 16.68 -2.94
C ASP A 1029 -1.09 16.58 -3.75
N GLY A 1030 -1.92 17.63 -3.69
CA GLY A 1030 -3.19 17.76 -4.41
C GLY A 1030 -3.04 17.96 -5.92
N TRP A 1031 -1.87 18.38 -6.41
CA TRP A 1031 -1.54 18.32 -7.84
C TRP A 1031 -1.10 16.90 -8.23
N GLU A 1032 -0.27 16.24 -7.42
CA GLU A 1032 0.19 14.87 -7.68
C GLU A 1032 -0.97 13.88 -7.71
N VAL A 1033 -1.83 13.89 -6.68
CA VAL A 1033 -3.06 13.08 -6.61
C VAL A 1033 -3.97 13.35 -7.81
N ALA A 1034 -4.09 14.61 -8.26
CA ALA A 1034 -4.90 14.95 -9.42
C ALA A 1034 -4.33 14.44 -10.76
N ASN A 1035 -3.03 14.15 -10.82
CA ASN A 1035 -2.33 13.59 -11.99
C ASN A 1035 -1.94 12.10 -11.81
N GLY A 1036 -2.41 11.44 -10.74
CA GLY A 1036 -2.12 10.01 -10.47
C GLY A 1036 -0.69 9.70 -10.00
N LEU A 1037 0.06 10.73 -9.59
CA LEU A 1037 1.39 10.63 -9.00
C LEU A 1037 1.30 10.36 -7.49
N ASN A 1038 2.44 10.14 -6.82
CA ASN A 1038 2.47 9.69 -5.43
C ASN A 1038 3.04 10.75 -4.46
N PRO A 1039 2.20 11.49 -3.72
CA PRO A 1039 2.58 12.65 -2.88
C PRO A 1039 3.41 12.32 -1.62
N ASN A 1040 3.93 11.10 -1.54
CA ASN A 1040 4.78 10.60 -0.46
C ASN A 1040 6.10 10.01 -0.99
N SER A 1041 6.45 10.24 -2.27
CA SER A 1041 7.42 9.40 -2.99
C SER A 1041 8.32 10.06 -4.06
N ASN A 1042 8.58 11.36 -3.98
CA ASN A 1042 9.64 12.11 -4.69
C ASN A 1042 9.78 11.71 -6.16
N ASP A 1043 8.69 11.81 -6.91
CA ASP A 1043 8.63 11.35 -8.30
C ASP A 1043 8.82 12.46 -9.34
N ALA A 1044 9.14 13.70 -8.92
CA ALA A 1044 9.60 14.85 -9.73
C ALA A 1044 10.57 14.56 -10.90
N SER A 1045 11.32 13.46 -10.85
CA SER A 1045 12.30 13.03 -11.85
C SER A 1045 11.88 11.80 -12.69
N GLY A 1046 10.65 11.32 -12.52
CA GLY A 1046 9.97 10.40 -13.42
C GLY A 1046 9.52 11.11 -14.70
N ASP A 1047 9.34 10.31 -15.74
CA ASP A 1047 8.94 10.68 -17.10
C ASP A 1047 8.00 9.54 -17.57
N PRO A 1048 6.70 9.57 -17.21
CA PRO A 1048 5.85 8.38 -17.27
C PRO A 1048 5.37 8.05 -18.70
N ASP A 1049 5.16 9.06 -19.54
CA ASP A 1049 4.77 8.90 -20.95
C ASP A 1049 5.95 8.91 -21.93
N ASN A 1050 7.17 9.20 -21.44
CA ASN A 1050 8.46 9.11 -22.15
C ASN A 1050 8.66 10.18 -23.24
N ASP A 1051 8.15 11.39 -23.00
CA ASP A 1051 8.27 12.54 -23.91
C ASP A 1051 9.57 13.35 -23.76
N GLY A 1052 10.22 13.25 -22.58
CA GLY A 1052 11.47 13.93 -22.26
C GLY A 1052 11.37 15.14 -21.30
N LEU A 1053 10.17 15.49 -20.83
CA LEU A 1053 9.98 16.25 -19.60
C LEU A 1053 10.09 15.31 -18.38
N SER A 1054 9.87 15.86 -17.19
CA SER A 1054 9.73 15.08 -15.96
C SER A 1054 8.62 15.70 -15.12
N ASN A 1055 7.97 14.95 -14.23
CA ASN A 1055 6.80 15.39 -13.47
C ASN A 1055 6.92 16.84 -12.92
N LEU A 1056 8.08 17.21 -12.34
CA LEU A 1056 8.34 18.55 -11.82
C LEU A 1056 8.62 19.61 -12.91
N GLN A 1057 9.17 19.25 -14.06
CA GLN A 1057 9.21 20.12 -15.23
C GLN A 1057 7.80 20.34 -15.78
N GLU A 1058 6.96 19.31 -15.80
CA GLU A 1058 5.60 19.38 -16.33
C GLU A 1058 4.68 20.22 -15.45
N TYR A 1059 4.77 20.07 -14.13
CA TYR A 1059 4.16 21.01 -13.19
C TYR A 1059 4.60 22.48 -13.46
N GLN A 1060 5.86 22.71 -13.81
CA GLN A 1060 6.37 24.04 -14.19
C GLN A 1060 5.90 24.51 -15.58
N HIS A 1061 5.63 23.60 -16.52
CA HIS A 1061 5.15 23.89 -17.87
C HIS A 1061 3.62 23.86 -18.00
N SER A 1062 2.90 23.37 -16.98
CA SER A 1062 1.45 23.12 -16.97
C SER A 1062 1.00 22.08 -18.01
N THR A 1063 1.82 21.04 -18.22
CA THR A 1063 1.52 19.85 -19.04
C THR A 1063 1.03 18.69 -18.16
N ASN A 1064 0.73 17.53 -18.75
CA ASN A 1064 0.16 16.37 -18.07
C ASN A 1064 1.13 15.16 -18.08
N PRO A 1065 1.64 14.68 -16.93
CA PRO A 1065 2.67 13.62 -16.82
C PRO A 1065 2.20 12.21 -17.19
N ASN A 1066 1.11 12.09 -17.95
CA ASN A 1066 0.60 10.83 -18.49
C ASN A 1066 0.08 11.00 -19.94
N ALA A 1067 0.42 12.09 -20.61
CA ALA A 1067 0.01 12.37 -21.99
C ALA A 1067 1.05 13.24 -22.71
N SER A 1068 1.93 12.58 -23.46
CA SER A 1068 3.06 13.14 -24.23
C SER A 1068 2.71 14.03 -25.44
N ASP A 1069 1.54 14.66 -25.41
CA ASP A 1069 1.00 15.68 -26.34
C ASP A 1069 -0.23 16.29 -25.62
N SER A 1070 0.00 17.33 -24.82
CA SER A 1070 -1.01 17.89 -23.90
C SER A 1070 -2.16 18.63 -24.60
N ASP A 1071 -1.99 19.08 -25.85
CA ASP A 1071 -3.04 19.81 -26.59
C ASP A 1071 -3.61 19.08 -27.82
N GLY A 1072 -2.94 18.02 -28.28
CA GLY A 1072 -3.42 17.08 -29.30
C GLY A 1072 -3.11 17.51 -30.73
N ASP A 1073 -1.98 18.17 -30.98
CA ASP A 1073 -1.58 18.62 -32.33
C ASP A 1073 -0.66 17.66 -33.10
N GLY A 1074 -0.06 16.70 -32.39
CA GLY A 1074 0.83 15.68 -32.94
C GLY A 1074 2.34 15.94 -32.72
N MET A 1075 2.70 16.94 -31.91
CA MET A 1075 4.05 17.20 -31.44
C MET A 1075 4.15 16.90 -29.92
N PRO A 1076 5.23 16.30 -29.40
CA PRO A 1076 5.37 16.06 -27.96
C PRO A 1076 5.79 17.29 -27.16
N ASP A 1077 5.29 17.40 -25.93
CA ASP A 1077 5.49 18.57 -25.07
C ASP A 1077 6.99 18.85 -24.80
N GLY A 1078 7.76 17.80 -24.53
CA GLY A 1078 9.21 17.83 -24.33
C GLY A 1078 10.00 18.18 -25.59
N TRP A 1079 9.49 17.83 -26.78
CA TRP A 1079 10.07 18.29 -28.04
C TRP A 1079 9.76 19.78 -28.27
N GLU A 1080 8.53 20.22 -28.01
CA GLU A 1080 8.15 21.63 -28.09
C GLU A 1080 8.94 22.51 -27.13
N VAL A 1081 9.05 22.13 -25.86
CA VAL A 1081 9.84 22.84 -24.84
C VAL A 1081 11.32 22.91 -25.22
N ALA A 1082 11.87 21.83 -25.79
CA ALA A 1082 13.25 21.80 -26.27
C ALA A 1082 13.49 22.76 -27.46
N ASN A 1083 12.48 22.96 -28.31
CA ASN A 1083 12.54 23.86 -29.48
C ASN A 1083 11.96 25.26 -29.23
N GLY A 1084 11.44 25.54 -28.03
CA GLY A 1084 10.90 26.84 -27.65
C GLY A 1084 9.50 27.16 -28.19
N LEU A 1085 8.74 26.13 -28.55
CA LEU A 1085 7.30 26.19 -28.87
C LEU A 1085 6.47 26.19 -27.58
N ASN A 1086 5.16 25.90 -27.64
CA ASN A 1086 4.26 26.05 -26.51
C ASN A 1086 3.27 24.87 -26.37
N PRO A 1087 3.57 23.88 -25.50
CA PRO A 1087 2.94 22.55 -25.41
C PRO A 1087 1.54 22.55 -24.76
N ASN A 1088 0.71 23.49 -25.20
CA ASN A 1088 -0.53 23.94 -24.55
C ASN A 1088 -1.37 24.78 -25.54
N SER A 1089 -1.02 24.85 -26.84
CA SER A 1089 -1.60 25.80 -27.81
C SER A 1089 -1.38 25.51 -29.33
N ASN A 1090 -1.52 24.27 -29.79
CA ASN A 1090 -1.74 23.85 -31.19
C ASN A 1090 -1.03 24.75 -32.23
N ASP A 1091 0.29 24.66 -32.30
CA ASP A 1091 1.11 25.51 -33.18
C ASP A 1091 1.83 24.77 -34.31
N ALA A 1092 1.58 23.46 -34.49
CA ALA A 1092 1.98 22.58 -35.61
C ALA A 1092 1.95 23.19 -37.03
N SER A 1093 1.14 24.22 -37.27
CA SER A 1093 0.98 24.93 -38.54
C SER A 1093 1.74 26.26 -38.64
N GLY A 1094 2.56 26.58 -37.63
CA GLY A 1094 3.54 27.65 -37.62
C GLY A 1094 4.76 27.32 -38.50
N ASP A 1095 5.40 28.37 -39.00
CA ASP A 1095 6.61 28.37 -39.83
C ASP A 1095 7.46 29.54 -39.31
N PRO A 1096 8.30 29.34 -38.28
CA PRO A 1096 8.88 30.45 -37.53
C PRO A 1096 10.10 31.08 -38.20
N ASP A 1097 10.85 30.33 -39.02
CA ASP A 1097 12.04 30.81 -39.74
C ASP A 1097 11.82 31.11 -41.23
N ASN A 1098 10.71 30.64 -41.81
CA ASN A 1098 10.21 30.92 -43.17
C ASN A 1098 10.94 30.15 -44.28
N ASP A 1099 11.36 28.90 -44.00
CA ASP A 1099 11.98 28.00 -44.97
C ASP A 1099 10.96 27.26 -45.88
N GLY A 1100 9.75 26.99 -45.37
CA GLY A 1100 8.66 26.31 -46.09
C GLY A 1100 8.17 24.99 -45.49
N LEU A 1101 8.78 24.49 -44.41
CA LEU A 1101 8.19 23.48 -43.52
C LEU A 1101 7.24 24.14 -42.49
N SER A 1102 6.65 23.32 -41.62
CA SER A 1102 5.91 23.79 -40.44
C SER A 1102 6.33 22.95 -39.24
N ASN A 1103 6.16 23.45 -38.02
CA ASN A 1103 6.63 22.81 -36.78
C ASN A 1103 6.41 21.27 -36.75
N LEU A 1104 5.22 20.79 -37.12
CA LEU A 1104 4.88 19.36 -37.18
C LEU A 1104 5.56 18.60 -38.33
N GLN A 1105 5.79 19.24 -39.49
CA GLN A 1105 6.60 18.66 -40.56
C GLN A 1105 8.07 18.56 -40.12
N GLU A 1106 8.56 19.52 -39.36
CA GLU A 1106 9.94 19.55 -38.88
C GLU A 1106 10.21 18.50 -37.81
N TYR A 1107 9.27 18.31 -36.87
CA TYR A 1107 9.25 17.16 -35.97
C TYR A 1107 9.31 15.83 -36.76
N GLN A 1108 8.54 15.71 -37.85
CA GLN A 1108 8.55 14.51 -38.72
C GLN A 1108 9.84 14.33 -39.54
N HIS A 1109 10.59 15.40 -39.81
CA HIS A 1109 11.86 15.37 -40.54
C HIS A 1109 13.10 15.38 -39.62
N GLY A 1110 12.92 15.63 -38.32
CA GLY A 1110 13.99 15.76 -37.33
C GLY A 1110 14.76 17.08 -37.44
N THR A 1111 14.14 18.13 -37.97
CA THR A 1111 14.73 19.47 -38.17
C THR A 1111 14.34 20.43 -37.05
N ASN A 1112 14.82 21.67 -37.10
CA ASN A 1112 14.68 22.66 -36.02
C ASN A 1112 13.83 23.87 -36.45
N PRO A 1113 12.63 24.10 -35.86
CA PRO A 1113 11.67 25.17 -36.24
C PRO A 1113 12.13 26.60 -35.97
N ASN A 1114 13.43 26.82 -35.77
CA ASN A 1114 14.05 28.14 -35.62
C ASN A 1114 15.35 28.27 -36.45
N ALA A 1115 15.66 27.32 -37.34
CA ALA A 1115 16.89 27.26 -38.10
C ALA A 1115 16.72 26.62 -39.51
N SER A 1116 16.47 27.48 -40.50
CA SER A 1116 16.23 27.20 -41.93
C SER A 1116 17.43 26.62 -42.73
N ASP A 1117 18.26 25.80 -42.09
CA ASP A 1117 19.51 25.14 -42.54
C ASP A 1117 20.02 24.36 -41.30
N SER A 1118 19.40 23.21 -40.99
CA SER A 1118 19.61 22.48 -39.72
C SER A 1118 21.01 21.89 -39.58
N ASP A 1119 21.65 21.47 -40.68
CA ASP A 1119 23.01 20.88 -40.64
C ASP A 1119 24.15 21.86 -40.99
N GLY A 1120 23.85 23.00 -41.62
CA GLY A 1120 24.78 24.09 -41.88
C GLY A 1120 25.55 23.97 -43.20
N ASP A 1121 25.02 23.28 -44.21
CA ASP A 1121 25.67 23.14 -45.53
C ASP A 1121 25.37 24.30 -46.51
N GLY A 1122 24.28 25.03 -46.26
CA GLY A 1122 23.85 26.19 -47.03
C GLY A 1122 22.62 25.97 -47.92
N MET A 1123 21.97 24.82 -47.82
CA MET A 1123 20.63 24.55 -48.37
C MET A 1123 19.57 24.64 -47.23
N PRO A 1124 18.33 25.11 -47.50
CA PRO A 1124 17.26 25.09 -46.51
C PRO A 1124 16.52 23.75 -46.48
N ASP A 1125 16.13 23.32 -45.28
CA ASP A 1125 15.54 22.02 -45.00
C ASP A 1125 14.28 21.74 -45.85
N GLY A 1126 13.39 22.73 -45.96
CA GLY A 1126 12.19 22.70 -46.78
C GLY A 1126 12.45 22.69 -48.29
N TRP A 1127 13.61 23.18 -48.75
CA TRP A 1127 14.03 22.99 -50.14
C TRP A 1127 14.58 21.58 -50.34
N GLU A 1128 15.37 21.06 -49.41
CA GLU A 1128 15.91 19.69 -49.47
C GLU A 1128 14.81 18.64 -49.45
N VAL A 1129 13.87 18.73 -48.50
CA VAL A 1129 12.68 17.87 -48.41
C VAL A 1129 11.85 17.94 -49.70
N ALA A 1130 11.67 19.13 -50.28
CA ALA A 1130 10.95 19.29 -51.54
C ALA A 1130 11.65 18.65 -52.75
N ASN A 1131 12.98 18.49 -52.71
CA ASN A 1131 13.79 17.86 -53.77
C ASN A 1131 14.23 16.42 -53.44
N GLY A 1132 13.87 15.89 -52.26
CA GLY A 1132 14.19 14.52 -51.85
C GLY A 1132 15.62 14.30 -51.33
N LEU A 1133 16.27 15.37 -50.87
CA LEU A 1133 17.56 15.34 -50.15
C LEU A 1133 17.33 15.13 -48.64
N ASN A 1134 18.37 15.21 -47.82
CA ASN A 1134 18.30 14.89 -46.39
C ASN A 1134 18.81 16.06 -45.51
N PRO A 1135 17.91 16.87 -44.91
CA PRO A 1135 18.22 18.15 -44.23
C PRO A 1135 18.94 18.03 -42.88
N ASN A 1136 19.60 16.91 -42.66
CA ASN A 1136 20.28 16.51 -41.44
C ASN A 1136 21.65 15.86 -41.77
N SER A 1137 22.21 16.08 -42.97
CA SER A 1137 23.29 15.23 -43.52
C SER A 1137 24.18 15.80 -44.66
N ASN A 1138 24.50 17.08 -44.66
CA ASN A 1138 25.55 17.77 -45.44
C ASN A 1138 25.82 17.13 -46.83
N ASP A 1139 24.84 17.21 -47.72
CA ASP A 1139 24.89 16.57 -49.03
C ASP A 1139 25.05 17.55 -50.21
N ALA A 1140 25.21 18.86 -49.96
CA ALA A 1140 25.58 19.95 -50.88
C ALA A 1140 26.62 19.64 -51.97
N SER A 1141 27.50 18.65 -51.72
CA SER A 1141 28.58 18.21 -52.63
C SER A 1141 28.29 16.92 -53.41
N GLY A 1142 27.08 16.37 -53.26
CA GLY A 1142 26.53 15.30 -54.08
C GLY A 1142 26.11 15.79 -55.47
N ASP A 1143 26.10 14.86 -56.43
CA ASP A 1143 25.75 15.03 -57.84
C ASP A 1143 24.92 13.78 -58.22
N PRO A 1144 23.61 13.76 -57.93
CA PRO A 1144 22.83 12.51 -57.92
C PRO A 1144 22.47 12.01 -59.32
N ASP A 1145 22.26 12.91 -60.29
CA ASP A 1145 21.94 12.57 -61.67
C ASP A 1145 23.15 12.54 -62.63
N ASN A 1146 24.31 13.04 -62.18
CA ASN A 1146 25.62 13.00 -62.85
C ASN A 1146 25.76 13.98 -64.03
N ASP A 1147 25.11 15.14 -63.95
CA ASP A 1147 25.21 16.21 -64.97
C ASP A 1147 26.44 17.12 -64.82
N GLY A 1148 26.96 17.26 -63.58
CA GLY A 1148 28.15 18.05 -63.25
C GLY A 1148 27.91 19.33 -62.42
N LEU A 1149 26.67 19.63 -62.01
CA LEU A 1149 26.39 20.47 -60.85
C LEU A 1149 26.53 19.66 -59.54
N SER A 1150 26.24 20.30 -58.41
CA SER A 1150 26.06 19.63 -57.12
C SER A 1150 24.85 20.24 -56.42
N ASN A 1151 24.22 19.52 -55.49
CA ASN A 1151 22.97 19.93 -54.82
C ASN A 1151 22.92 21.43 -54.44
N LEU A 1152 23.99 21.95 -53.82
CA LEU A 1152 24.11 23.37 -53.42
C LEU A 1152 24.32 24.34 -54.60
N GLN A 1153 24.96 23.91 -55.68
CA GLN A 1153 24.99 24.68 -56.94
C GLN A 1153 23.62 24.72 -57.60
N GLU A 1154 22.85 23.63 -57.51
CA GLU A 1154 21.53 23.52 -58.12
C GLU A 1154 20.48 24.37 -57.40
N TYR A 1155 20.51 24.37 -56.06
CA TYR A 1155 19.79 25.35 -55.25
C TYR A 1155 20.12 26.80 -55.67
N GLN A 1156 21.39 27.10 -55.96
CA GLN A 1156 21.82 28.43 -56.43
C GLN A 1156 21.41 28.75 -57.88
N HIS A 1157 21.14 27.75 -58.71
CA HIS A 1157 20.72 27.91 -60.11
C HIS A 1157 19.21 27.76 -60.32
N GLY A 1158 18.48 27.21 -59.35
CA GLY A 1158 17.04 26.94 -59.43
C GLY A 1158 16.69 25.65 -60.18
N THR A 1159 17.63 24.70 -60.24
CA THR A 1159 17.52 23.40 -60.92
C THR A 1159 17.18 22.28 -59.93
N ASN A 1160 17.00 21.05 -60.41
CA ASN A 1160 16.51 19.92 -59.64
C ASN A 1160 17.57 18.79 -59.53
N PRO A 1161 18.08 18.49 -58.32
CA PRO A 1161 19.19 17.52 -58.08
C PRO A 1161 18.88 16.05 -58.40
N ASN A 1162 17.77 15.77 -59.07
CA ASN A 1162 17.41 14.45 -59.56
C ASN A 1162 16.99 14.46 -61.05
N ALA A 1163 17.26 15.54 -61.79
CA ALA A 1163 16.84 15.73 -63.19
C ALA A 1163 17.82 16.59 -64.01
N SER A 1164 18.74 15.93 -64.69
CA SER A 1164 19.86 16.47 -65.49
C SER A 1164 19.49 17.23 -66.78
N ASP A 1165 18.33 17.90 -66.80
CA ASP A 1165 17.66 18.65 -67.87
C ASP A 1165 16.37 19.19 -67.23
N SER A 1166 16.50 20.25 -66.41
CA SER A 1166 15.43 20.74 -65.52
C SER A 1166 14.25 21.36 -66.27
N ASP A 1167 14.45 21.88 -67.48
CA ASP A 1167 13.39 22.51 -68.27
C ASP A 1167 12.89 21.69 -69.48
N GLY A 1168 13.62 20.65 -69.87
CA GLY A 1168 13.22 19.65 -70.84
C GLY A 1168 13.54 19.99 -72.30
N ASP A 1169 14.47 20.90 -72.59
CA ASP A 1169 14.86 21.25 -73.96
C ASP A 1169 15.89 20.29 -74.60
N GLY A 1170 16.61 19.53 -73.78
CA GLY A 1170 17.58 18.51 -74.20
C GLY A 1170 19.05 18.89 -74.05
N MET A 1171 19.35 20.01 -73.39
CA MET A 1171 20.67 20.35 -72.83
C MET A 1171 20.69 20.03 -71.32
N PRO A 1172 21.82 19.54 -70.75
CA PRO A 1172 21.93 19.37 -69.30
C PRO A 1172 22.32 20.66 -68.58
N ASP A 1173 21.77 20.84 -67.38
CA ASP A 1173 21.89 22.06 -66.59
C ASP A 1173 23.35 22.47 -66.30
N GLY A 1174 24.18 21.51 -65.91
CA GLY A 1174 25.62 21.66 -65.69
C GLY A 1174 26.42 21.92 -66.96
N TRP A 1175 25.93 21.50 -68.13
CA TRP A 1175 26.50 21.92 -69.40
C TRP A 1175 26.12 23.37 -69.73
N GLU A 1176 24.87 23.75 -69.52
CA GLU A 1176 24.40 25.13 -69.74
C GLU A 1176 25.12 26.14 -68.85
N VAL A 1177 25.17 25.89 -67.54
CA VAL A 1177 25.90 26.71 -66.56
C VAL A 1177 27.38 26.83 -66.95
N ALA A 1178 28.01 25.75 -67.42
CA ALA A 1178 29.40 25.77 -67.88
C ALA A 1178 29.62 26.61 -69.16
N ASN A 1179 28.58 26.80 -69.99
CA ASN A 1179 28.63 27.58 -71.23
C ASN A 1179 27.97 28.97 -71.11
N GLY A 1180 27.38 29.32 -69.96
CA GLY A 1180 26.74 30.61 -69.69
C GLY A 1180 25.31 30.75 -70.22
N LEU A 1181 24.63 29.63 -70.46
CA LEU A 1181 23.20 29.53 -70.78
C LEU A 1181 22.38 29.48 -69.48
N ASN A 1182 21.04 29.33 -69.56
CA ASN A 1182 20.16 29.38 -68.40
C ASN A 1182 19.27 28.12 -68.28
N PRO A 1183 19.59 27.17 -67.35
CA PRO A 1183 18.98 25.83 -67.24
C PRO A 1183 17.56 25.81 -66.64
N THR A 1184 16.80 26.87 -66.89
CA THR A 1184 15.42 27.09 -66.46
C THR A 1184 14.62 27.85 -67.54
N ASN A 1185 15.13 27.88 -68.77
CA ASN A 1185 14.63 28.63 -69.92
C ASN A 1185 14.76 27.80 -71.23
N PRO A 1186 13.75 26.97 -71.58
CA PRO A 1186 13.79 26.02 -72.72
C PRO A 1186 13.67 26.71 -74.09
N GLY A 1187 13.95 28.01 -74.14
CA GLY A 1187 14.04 28.82 -75.34
C GLY A 1187 15.46 28.91 -75.88
N ASP A 1188 16.50 28.82 -75.04
CA ASP A 1188 17.85 29.16 -75.48
C ASP A 1188 18.63 28.02 -76.19
N ALA A 1189 18.21 26.75 -76.10
CA ALA A 1189 18.57 25.71 -77.10
C ALA A 1189 18.32 26.13 -78.55
N SER A 1190 17.35 27.02 -78.77
CA SER A 1190 16.93 27.53 -80.07
C SER A 1190 17.61 28.84 -80.47
N GLU A 1191 18.41 29.45 -79.59
CA GLU A 1191 19.23 30.62 -79.90
C GLU A 1191 20.57 30.21 -80.57
N ASP A 1192 21.16 31.17 -81.28
CA ASP A 1192 22.37 31.09 -82.12
C ASP A 1192 23.34 32.13 -81.52
N SER A 1193 23.95 31.76 -80.39
CA SER A 1193 24.58 32.70 -79.45
C SER A 1193 25.81 33.42 -80.02
N ASP A 1194 26.55 32.78 -80.92
CA ASP A 1194 27.71 33.35 -81.61
C ASP A 1194 27.39 33.94 -83.00
N GLY A 1195 26.25 33.57 -83.59
CA GLY A 1195 25.78 33.99 -84.90
C GLY A 1195 26.37 33.23 -86.10
N ASP A 1196 26.87 32.00 -85.90
CA ASP A 1196 27.45 31.15 -86.95
C ASP A 1196 26.42 30.31 -87.72
N GLY A 1197 25.24 30.10 -87.13
CA GLY A 1197 24.08 29.47 -87.77
C GLY A 1197 23.82 28.02 -87.37
N GLN A 1198 24.47 27.53 -86.32
CA GLN A 1198 23.97 26.43 -85.49
C GLN A 1198 22.99 27.00 -84.43
N SER A 1199 22.53 26.17 -83.49
CA SER A 1199 21.84 26.65 -82.28
C SER A 1199 22.43 25.93 -81.08
N ASN A 1200 22.32 26.49 -79.88
CA ASN A 1200 23.01 26.00 -78.68
C ASN A 1200 22.87 24.48 -78.47
N LEU A 1201 21.67 23.91 -78.64
CA LEU A 1201 21.41 22.47 -78.57
C LEU A 1201 22.06 21.65 -79.71
N GLN A 1202 22.18 22.20 -80.92
CA GLN A 1202 22.92 21.54 -82.00
C GLN A 1202 24.42 21.49 -81.70
N GLU A 1203 24.93 22.45 -80.94
CA GLU A 1203 26.33 22.55 -80.55
C GLU A 1203 26.67 21.62 -79.39
N TYR A 1204 25.79 21.53 -78.38
CA TYR A 1204 25.82 20.45 -77.39
C TYR A 1204 25.89 19.07 -78.07
N LEU A 1205 24.97 18.80 -79.00
CA LEU A 1205 24.90 17.52 -79.74
C LEU A 1205 26.10 17.26 -80.67
N ASN A 1206 26.83 18.31 -81.09
CA ASN A 1206 28.04 18.20 -81.91
C ASN A 1206 29.34 18.23 -81.09
N GLY A 1207 29.30 18.66 -79.82
CA GLY A 1207 30.47 18.90 -78.97
C GLY A 1207 31.25 20.17 -79.32
N THR A 1208 30.58 21.23 -79.77
CA THR A 1208 31.16 22.58 -79.98
C THR A 1208 30.82 23.53 -78.81
N ASP A 1209 31.47 24.69 -78.79
CA ASP A 1209 31.30 25.74 -77.76
C ASP A 1209 30.36 26.82 -78.33
N PRO A 1210 29.14 26.99 -77.79
CA PRO A 1210 28.11 27.86 -78.37
C PRO A 1210 28.45 29.36 -78.33
N ASN A 1211 29.61 29.73 -77.77
CA ASN A 1211 30.12 31.10 -77.75
C ASN A 1211 31.22 31.34 -78.80
N VAL A 1212 31.59 30.35 -79.64
CA VAL A 1212 32.82 30.37 -80.45
C VAL A 1212 32.61 29.91 -81.90
N SER A 1213 32.35 30.88 -82.78
CA SER A 1213 32.10 30.70 -84.22
C SER A 1213 33.21 29.91 -84.95
N ASP A 1214 32.93 28.63 -85.22
CA ASP A 1214 33.91 27.64 -85.68
C ASP A 1214 33.56 26.90 -87.00
N SER A 1215 32.32 27.04 -87.52
CA SER A 1215 31.67 26.36 -88.68
C SER A 1215 32.48 26.15 -89.97
N LEU A 1216 33.57 25.40 -89.89
CA LEU A 1216 34.54 25.17 -90.95
C LEU A 1216 34.12 24.04 -91.92
N THR A 1217 32.98 24.27 -92.57
CA THR A 1217 32.41 23.46 -93.67
C THR A 1217 33.50 23.03 -94.67
N LYS A 1218 33.69 21.71 -94.87
CA LYS A 1218 34.60 21.15 -95.90
C LYS A 1218 33.90 20.17 -96.83
N LEU A 1219 34.17 20.31 -98.13
CA LEU A 1219 33.35 19.75 -99.21
C LEU A 1219 34.22 19.06 -100.29
N PHE A 1220 33.73 17.94 -100.85
CA PHE A 1220 34.18 17.20 -102.05
C PHE A 1220 35.49 16.36 -102.05
N LEU A 1221 35.33 15.01 -101.96
CA LEU A 1221 35.58 13.95 -103.00
C LEU A 1221 36.95 13.85 -103.76
N PRO A 1222 37.36 12.68 -104.37
CA PRO A 1222 36.69 11.37 -104.49
C PRO A 1222 37.57 10.06 -104.35
N LEU A 1223 36.90 8.89 -104.47
CA LEU A 1223 37.38 7.57 -104.99
C LEU A 1223 38.24 6.59 -104.12
N LEU A 1224 37.54 5.60 -103.52
CA LEU A 1224 37.66 4.15 -103.80
C LEU A 1224 38.89 3.34 -103.30
N GLN A 1225 38.70 2.55 -102.22
CA GLN A 1225 39.09 1.12 -102.19
C GLN A 1225 38.44 0.28 -101.06
N LYS A 1226 37.98 -0.93 -101.44
CA LYS A 1226 37.89 -2.21 -100.69
C LYS A 1226 37.89 -2.19 -99.14
N SER A 1227 36.80 -2.51 -98.46
CA SER A 1227 36.21 -3.86 -98.25
C SER A 1227 36.99 -4.79 -97.30
N ASN A 1228 36.48 -4.96 -96.09
CA ASN A 1228 35.69 -6.15 -95.75
C ASN A 1228 34.61 -5.78 -94.71
#